data_AF-A0A2W7S294-F1
#
_entry.id   AF-A0A2W7S294-F1
#
_cell.length_a   1.000
_cell.length_b   1.000
_cell.length_c   1.000
_cell.angle_alpha   90.00
_cell.angle_beta   90.00
_cell.angle_gamma   90.00
#
_symmetry.space_group_name_H-M   'P 1'
#
loop_
_entity.id
_entity.type
_entity.pdbx_description
1 polymer ?
#
loop_
_entity_poly.entity_id
_entity_poly.type
_entity_poly.pdbx_seq_one_letter_code
_entity_poly.pdbx_strand_id
1 'polypeptide(L)'
;MRTFFIPLIVLGLFTASLTKAQTKVTGLVTDLKGHPLHGVGITLLGTYDGTITDSTGQFAFVTLEKGDKIVEAKIMGYTIKQEKVVLGTASNALINLHFELREEVSELKAVSVTAGSFAAGDKKRAATVLSALDMYTTGGANADVTASIKTLPGAQQVGEQEGLFVRGGEGYETKQYIDGMVVNNPYYASSPGIAARGRFAPSLFRGNVFSTGGYSAIYGQALSSVLLLESVDLPEKSEVSASITSVFLGAGTQQLTKNKKASYGFNYGYTNLTPYFALLSQKPDYFMVPQFQTADANFRVKTKSGGMIKYYSTFGTNQLGIRNADIDSLNLKDAFQLKNINWYNNITWRENLGKGWKLNAGFSFAINNDKIHQQLQDANNHSVVIGMPILDAKSFQLNNQQSYTQFRAVFEKKLTGLNVIRMGTDYWYNHQNLRYNNYTSIINNHYNAYFAEADVHVTNGLAAKIGGRAEYASLIQRWNIAPRLALALKTGKHAQMSAAYGIFYQTPENNYFIQYSAKLPQLNYMKATHYLVNYIKTTLLQTFRIEAYYKQYQQLVKTIPDTSTNGYGFAKGIELFWRDKKTFKNFDYWISYSYLNTERNYLNYPQTLQPGYTTPHTFNLVTKKFITSLKTGFNFTYTFATGRPYYNIQSVNTPPKYVLADEGKTPAYHNLGFSLNYLPNLGKPHAKTYVVWVVSVTNLLNNTQTFGYNYSANGMNKVAIHPPIKQFFFIGCFLSWGVDRSQDAINNNL
;
A
#
# COMPACT_ATOMS: atom_id res chain seq x y z
N MET A 1 -76.37 -68.65 55.12
CA MET A 1 -74.96 -68.73 55.58
C MET A 1 -74.12 -69.40 54.50
N ARG A 2 -73.29 -68.64 53.77
CA ARG A 2 -72.07 -69.03 53.03
C ARG A 2 -71.76 -67.98 51.94
N THR A 3 -70.60 -67.32 52.08
CA THR A 3 -69.56 -67.02 51.04
C THR A 3 -69.98 -66.32 49.73
N PHE A 4 -69.31 -65.29 49.18
CA PHE A 4 -67.86 -65.15 48.94
C PHE A 4 -67.44 -63.67 48.80
N PHE A 5 -66.35 -63.34 49.51
CA PHE A 5 -65.43 -62.22 49.33
C PHE A 5 -64.60 -62.39 48.03
N ILE A 6 -63.99 -61.30 47.53
CA ILE A 6 -62.95 -61.21 46.46
C ILE A 6 -63.52 -61.14 45.03
N PRO A 7 -63.77 -59.93 44.49
CA PRO A 7 -62.86 -59.47 43.43
C PRO A 7 -62.64 -57.94 43.38
N LEU A 8 -62.62 -57.24 44.52
CA LEU A 8 -62.30 -55.79 44.55
C LEU A 8 -60.80 -55.49 44.79
N ILE A 9 -60.00 -56.51 45.15
CA ILE A 9 -58.56 -56.36 45.45
C ILE A 9 -57.67 -56.65 44.22
N VAL A 10 -58.19 -57.29 43.17
CA VAL A 10 -57.41 -57.60 41.95
C VAL A 10 -57.38 -56.43 40.95
N LEU A 11 -58.32 -55.48 41.02
CA LEU A 11 -58.31 -54.29 40.16
C LEU A 11 -57.46 -53.12 40.72
N GLY A 12 -57.07 -53.18 42.00
CA GLY A 12 -56.23 -52.17 42.66
C GLY A 12 -54.72 -52.44 42.60
N LEU A 13 -54.29 -53.62 42.12
CA LEU A 13 -52.89 -54.05 42.11
C LEU A 13 -52.21 -54.01 40.73
N PHE A 14 -52.93 -53.64 39.66
CA PHE A 14 -52.38 -53.55 38.30
C PHE A 14 -51.98 -52.12 37.85
N THR A 15 -52.16 -51.10 38.70
CA THR A 15 -51.84 -49.70 38.36
C THR A 15 -50.57 -49.17 39.01
N ALA A 16 -49.84 -49.98 39.79
CA ALA A 16 -48.68 -49.51 40.57
C ALA A 16 -47.28 -49.82 39.97
N SER A 17 -47.19 -50.45 38.79
CA SER A 17 -45.90 -50.84 38.18
C SER A 17 -45.63 -50.24 36.80
N LEU A 18 -45.97 -48.95 36.62
CA LEU A 18 -45.38 -48.09 35.58
C LEU A 18 -44.35 -47.13 36.21
N THR A 19 -43.34 -47.68 36.89
CA THR A 19 -42.20 -46.89 37.35
C THR A 19 -41.28 -46.54 36.19
N LYS A 20 -41.44 -45.31 35.69
CA LYS A 20 -40.45 -44.40 35.08
C LYS A 20 -39.29 -45.06 34.29
N ALA A 21 -39.51 -45.24 32.99
CA ALA A 21 -38.43 -45.39 32.00
C ALA A 21 -37.94 -44.03 31.44
N GLN A 22 -38.28 -42.93 32.12
CA GLN A 22 -37.96 -41.56 31.72
C GLN A 22 -36.58 -41.17 32.25
N THR A 23 -35.66 -40.84 31.35
CA THR A 23 -34.35 -40.28 31.71
C THR A 23 -34.48 -38.76 31.74
N LYS A 24 -34.15 -38.13 32.87
CA LYS A 24 -34.12 -36.66 32.97
C LYS A 24 -32.72 -36.16 32.64
N VAL A 25 -32.60 -35.31 31.64
CA VAL A 25 -31.36 -34.62 31.30
C VAL A 25 -31.46 -33.20 31.82
N THR A 26 -30.49 -32.80 32.62
CA THR A 26 -30.36 -31.47 33.21
C THR A 26 -28.99 -30.91 32.92
N GLY A 27 -28.82 -29.61 33.09
CA GLY A 27 -27.50 -29.05 32.94
C GLY A 27 -27.46 -27.54 33.00
N LEU A 28 -26.24 -27.04 32.83
CA LEU A 28 -25.93 -25.62 32.74
C LEU A 28 -25.22 -25.36 31.41
N VAL A 29 -25.49 -24.20 30.83
CA VAL A 29 -24.77 -23.71 29.66
C VAL A 29 -24.15 -22.36 29.98
N THR A 30 -22.83 -22.27 29.81
CA THR A 30 -22.05 -21.05 30.03
C THR A 30 -21.23 -20.67 28.80
N ASP A 31 -20.79 -19.41 28.75
CA ASP A 31 -19.68 -19.02 27.89
C ASP A 31 -18.32 -19.41 28.51
N LEU A 32 -17.22 -19.23 27.77
CA LEU A 32 -15.84 -19.45 28.26
C LEU A 32 -15.45 -18.56 29.46
N LYS A 33 -16.24 -17.53 29.78
CA LYS A 33 -16.02 -16.63 30.91
C LYS A 33 -16.87 -17.01 32.12
N GLY A 34 -17.62 -18.10 32.05
CA GLY A 34 -18.52 -18.57 33.10
C GLY A 34 -19.85 -17.82 33.16
N HIS A 35 -20.18 -16.93 32.22
CA HIS A 35 -21.50 -16.30 32.18
C HIS A 35 -22.54 -17.30 31.69
N PRO A 36 -23.70 -17.39 32.35
CA PRO A 36 -24.79 -18.24 31.89
C PRO A 36 -25.34 -17.75 30.54
N LEU A 37 -25.63 -18.69 29.64
CA LEU A 37 -26.19 -18.41 28.33
C LEU A 37 -27.67 -18.74 28.29
N HIS A 38 -28.50 -17.71 28.18
CA HIS A 38 -29.96 -17.81 28.02
C HIS A 38 -30.35 -18.07 26.56
N GLY A 39 -31.40 -18.85 26.34
CA GLY A 39 -31.97 -19.05 25.00
C GLY A 39 -31.21 -20.06 24.14
N VAL A 40 -30.36 -20.90 24.74
CA VAL A 40 -29.62 -21.95 24.04
C VAL A 40 -30.53 -23.12 23.80
N GLY A 41 -30.71 -23.50 22.53
CA GLY A 41 -31.42 -24.72 22.17
C GLY A 41 -30.58 -25.94 22.54
N ILE A 42 -31.15 -26.80 23.39
CA ILE A 42 -30.62 -28.11 23.74
C ILE A 42 -31.45 -29.15 23.02
N THR A 43 -30.82 -30.01 22.22
CA THR A 43 -31.52 -31.00 21.40
C THR A 43 -30.84 -32.35 21.47
N LEU A 44 -31.63 -33.40 21.68
CA LEU A 44 -31.16 -34.77 21.54
C LEU A 44 -31.20 -35.15 20.05
N LEU A 45 -30.03 -35.30 19.43
CA LEU A 45 -29.94 -35.48 17.97
C LEU A 45 -30.68 -36.74 17.49
N GLY A 46 -31.44 -36.58 16.41
CA GLY A 46 -32.27 -37.64 15.83
C GLY A 46 -33.66 -37.80 16.46
N THR A 47 -34.06 -36.87 17.35
CA THR A 47 -35.34 -36.90 18.07
C THR A 47 -35.97 -35.51 18.13
N TYR A 48 -37.21 -35.41 18.60
CA TYR A 48 -37.86 -34.12 18.91
C TYR A 48 -37.62 -33.66 20.35
N ASP A 49 -36.90 -34.46 21.15
CA ASP A 49 -36.67 -34.17 22.55
C ASP A 49 -35.60 -33.11 22.73
N GLY A 50 -35.91 -32.09 23.51
CA GLY A 50 -35.05 -30.94 23.73
C GLY A 50 -35.71 -29.88 24.59
N THR A 51 -34.98 -28.81 24.85
CA THR A 51 -35.45 -27.66 25.63
C THR A 51 -34.61 -26.44 25.29
N ILE A 52 -34.87 -25.32 25.96
CA ILE A 52 -34.10 -24.09 25.85
C ILE A 52 -33.60 -23.71 27.25
N THR A 53 -32.40 -23.16 27.35
CA THR A 53 -31.87 -22.67 28.62
C THR A 53 -32.62 -21.45 29.13
N ASP A 54 -32.81 -21.39 30.45
CA ASP A 54 -33.40 -20.25 31.16
C ASP A 54 -32.42 -19.08 31.33
N SER A 55 -32.86 -18.02 32.01
CA SER A 55 -32.08 -16.79 32.26
C SER A 55 -30.80 -17.03 33.09
N THR A 56 -30.73 -18.15 33.82
CA THR A 56 -29.57 -18.59 34.58
C THR A 56 -28.73 -19.62 33.81
N GLY A 57 -29.04 -19.87 32.55
CA GLY A 57 -28.34 -20.82 31.69
C GLY A 57 -28.67 -22.29 31.99
N GLN A 58 -29.60 -22.56 32.91
CA GLN A 58 -29.97 -23.92 33.27
C GLN A 58 -30.97 -24.48 32.28
N PHE A 59 -30.93 -25.79 32.08
CA PHE A 59 -31.90 -26.50 31.25
C PHE A 59 -32.30 -27.83 31.88
N ALA A 60 -33.51 -28.28 31.55
CA ALA A 60 -33.98 -29.61 31.89
C ALA A 60 -34.98 -30.10 30.84
N PHE A 61 -34.87 -31.35 30.44
CA PHE A 61 -35.88 -32.06 29.66
C PHE A 61 -35.91 -33.54 30.03
N VAL A 62 -36.99 -34.21 29.64
CA VAL A 62 -37.19 -35.63 29.90
C VAL A 62 -37.32 -36.34 28.56
N THR A 63 -36.71 -37.51 28.44
CA THR A 63 -36.75 -38.33 27.23
C THR A 63 -37.04 -39.79 27.57
N LEU A 64 -37.71 -40.48 26.65
CA LEU A 64 -37.98 -41.93 26.70
C LEU A 64 -36.95 -42.73 25.88
N GLU A 65 -36.07 -42.04 25.17
CA GLU A 65 -35.04 -42.63 24.32
C GLU A 65 -33.98 -43.37 25.14
N LYS A 66 -33.42 -44.44 24.57
CA LYS A 66 -32.43 -45.31 25.23
C LYS A 66 -31.20 -45.51 24.36
N GLY A 67 -30.10 -45.92 24.98
CA GLY A 67 -28.83 -46.20 24.34
C GLY A 67 -27.96 -44.96 24.12
N ASP A 68 -26.93 -45.10 23.28
CA ASP A 68 -25.98 -44.04 22.99
C ASP A 68 -26.62 -42.95 22.13
N LYS A 69 -26.65 -41.73 22.65
CA LYS A 69 -27.19 -40.55 21.98
C LYS A 69 -26.23 -39.37 22.09
N ILE A 70 -26.51 -38.32 21.31
CA ILE A 70 -25.75 -37.08 21.33
C ILE A 70 -26.70 -35.95 21.71
N VAL A 71 -26.34 -35.20 22.75
CA VAL A 71 -27.01 -33.95 23.11
C VAL A 71 -26.23 -32.79 22.50
N GLU A 72 -26.91 -31.97 21.73
CA GLU A 72 -26.39 -30.79 21.07
C GLU A 72 -26.86 -29.52 21.79
N ALA A 73 -25.92 -28.62 22.09
CA ALA A 73 -26.19 -27.26 22.54
C ALA A 73 -25.88 -26.27 21.41
N LYS A 74 -26.87 -25.45 21.05
CA LYS A 74 -26.79 -24.52 19.91
C LYS A 74 -27.52 -23.21 20.17
N ILE A 75 -26.84 -22.11 19.91
CA ILE A 75 -27.41 -20.76 19.90
C ILE A 75 -26.73 -19.94 18.81
N MET A 76 -27.45 -18.98 18.23
CA MET A 76 -26.87 -18.11 17.21
C MET A 76 -25.68 -17.31 17.76
N GLY A 77 -24.58 -17.29 17.00
CA GLY A 77 -23.37 -16.55 17.36
C GLY A 77 -22.41 -17.30 18.29
N TYR A 78 -22.63 -18.59 18.56
CA TYR A 78 -21.73 -19.46 19.31
C TYR A 78 -21.48 -20.77 18.56
N THR A 79 -20.33 -21.40 18.81
CA THR A 79 -19.98 -22.71 18.25
C THR A 79 -20.88 -23.80 18.83
N ILE A 80 -21.38 -24.69 17.99
CA ILE A 80 -22.15 -25.86 18.44
C ILE A 80 -21.26 -26.77 19.30
N LYS A 81 -21.80 -27.25 20.42
CA LYS A 81 -21.14 -28.23 21.29
C LYS A 81 -22.02 -29.47 21.40
N GLN A 82 -21.39 -30.64 21.27
CA GLN A 82 -22.06 -31.94 21.32
C GLN A 82 -21.41 -32.79 22.39
N GLU A 83 -22.24 -33.45 23.22
CA GLU A 83 -21.80 -34.39 24.24
C GLU A 83 -22.50 -35.74 24.03
N LYS A 84 -21.72 -36.83 24.14
CA LYS A 84 -22.26 -38.19 24.05
C LYS A 84 -22.82 -38.61 25.40
N VAL A 85 -24.02 -39.15 25.41
CA VAL A 85 -24.70 -39.62 26.61
C VAL A 85 -25.28 -41.01 26.40
N VAL A 86 -25.30 -41.83 27.46
CA VAL A 86 -25.94 -43.15 27.45
C VAL A 86 -27.23 -43.06 28.25
N LEU A 87 -28.36 -43.20 27.56
CA LEU A 87 -29.70 -43.04 28.14
C LEU A 87 -30.32 -44.38 28.53
N GLY A 88 -31.09 -44.41 29.61
CA GLY A 88 -31.96 -45.55 29.95
C GLY A 88 -31.30 -46.75 30.65
N THR A 89 -30.13 -46.58 31.28
CA THR A 89 -29.56 -47.57 32.22
C THR A 89 -30.13 -47.36 33.64
N ALA A 90 -30.28 -48.42 34.44
CA ALA A 90 -30.89 -48.36 35.79
C ALA A 90 -30.16 -47.41 36.76
N SER A 91 -28.92 -47.01 36.45
CA SER A 91 -28.09 -46.06 37.21
C SER A 91 -28.19 -44.60 36.74
N ASN A 92 -28.77 -44.31 35.57
CA ASN A 92 -28.70 -42.99 34.92
C ASN A 92 -30.06 -42.25 34.85
N ALA A 93 -30.89 -42.35 35.90
CA ALA A 93 -32.19 -41.65 35.93
C ALA A 93 -32.06 -40.11 35.80
N LEU A 94 -30.90 -39.56 36.19
CA LEU A 94 -30.55 -38.15 36.04
C LEU A 94 -29.17 -38.01 35.38
N ILE A 95 -29.13 -37.32 34.25
CA ILE A 95 -27.88 -36.95 33.57
C ILE A 95 -27.70 -35.44 33.73
N ASN A 96 -26.54 -35.03 34.24
CA ASN A 96 -26.17 -33.62 34.35
C ASN A 96 -25.06 -33.31 33.35
N LEU A 97 -25.31 -32.34 32.47
CA LEU A 97 -24.35 -31.89 31.46
C LEU A 97 -23.98 -30.43 31.70
N HIS A 98 -22.71 -30.12 31.53
CA HIS A 98 -22.26 -28.74 31.48
C HIS A 98 -21.73 -28.45 30.09
N PHE A 99 -22.40 -27.56 29.37
CA PHE A 99 -21.95 -27.09 28.06
C PHE A 99 -21.25 -25.74 28.19
N GLU A 100 -19.99 -25.68 27.79
CA GLU A 100 -19.26 -24.42 27.63
C GLU A 100 -19.19 -24.06 26.14
N LEU A 101 -19.89 -22.99 25.75
CA LEU A 101 -20.00 -22.53 24.37
C LEU A 101 -19.01 -21.38 24.10
N ARG A 102 -18.30 -21.45 22.97
CA ARG A 102 -17.40 -20.38 22.51
C ARG A 102 -18.13 -19.46 21.54
N GLU A 103 -18.04 -18.14 21.73
CA GLU A 103 -18.62 -17.17 20.76
C GLU A 103 -17.97 -17.40 19.39
N GLU A 104 -18.80 -17.48 18.35
CA GLU A 104 -18.34 -17.63 16.98
C GLU A 104 -17.72 -16.32 16.47
N VAL A 105 -16.58 -16.43 15.79
CA VAL A 105 -15.90 -15.27 15.23
C VAL A 105 -16.61 -14.84 13.94
N SER A 106 -17.11 -13.60 13.89
CA SER A 106 -17.85 -13.06 12.74
C SER A 106 -17.10 -11.93 12.06
N GLU A 107 -17.08 -11.90 10.71
CA GLU A 107 -16.50 -10.80 9.92
C GLU A 107 -17.05 -9.43 10.32
N LEU A 108 -18.29 -9.39 10.83
CA LEU A 108 -18.92 -8.14 11.24
C LEU A 108 -18.37 -7.58 12.56
N LYS A 109 -17.88 -8.44 13.47
CA LYS A 109 -17.45 -8.09 14.83
C LYS A 109 -15.93 -8.16 15.05
N ALA A 110 -15.26 -9.04 14.31
CA ALA A 110 -13.86 -9.39 14.51
C ALA A 110 -12.91 -8.23 14.24
N VAL A 111 -11.85 -8.15 15.03
CA VAL A 111 -10.71 -7.26 14.79
C VAL A 111 -9.92 -7.75 13.57
N SER A 112 -9.35 -6.82 12.80
CA SER A 112 -8.53 -7.13 11.63
C SER A 112 -7.08 -6.76 11.87
N VAL A 113 -6.15 -7.59 11.39
CA VAL A 113 -4.71 -7.36 11.57
C VAL A 113 -4.20 -6.43 10.46
N THR A 114 -4.01 -5.16 10.80
CA THR A 114 -3.59 -4.11 9.85
C THR A 114 -2.39 -3.30 10.34
N ALA A 115 -1.52 -3.93 11.13
CA ALA A 115 -0.35 -3.28 11.72
C ALA A 115 0.55 -2.61 10.65
N GLY A 116 0.87 -1.32 10.83
CA GLY A 116 1.64 -0.51 9.87
C GLY A 116 0.92 -0.13 8.56
N SER A 117 -0.30 -0.65 8.35
CA SER A 117 -1.17 -0.31 7.22
C SER A 117 -2.20 0.74 7.63
N PHE A 118 -2.54 1.63 6.70
CA PHE A 118 -3.63 2.58 6.88
C PHE A 118 -5.03 1.98 6.61
N ALA A 119 -5.11 0.70 6.22
CA ALA A 119 -6.38 -0.01 6.13
C ALA A 119 -6.85 -0.47 7.52
N ALA A 120 -8.16 -0.53 7.76
CA ALA A 120 -8.76 -1.17 8.93
C ALA A 120 -9.89 -2.10 8.47
N GLY A 121 -9.74 -3.42 8.62
CA GLY A 121 -10.78 -4.37 8.23
C GLY A 121 -10.63 -4.98 6.84
N ASP A 122 -11.51 -5.94 6.54
CA ASP A 122 -11.61 -6.59 5.23
C ASP A 122 -11.76 -5.57 4.10
N LYS A 123 -11.37 -5.92 2.87
CA LYS A 123 -11.38 -5.06 1.67
C LYS A 123 -12.71 -4.35 1.36
N LYS A 124 -13.83 -4.73 2.02
CA LYS A 124 -15.15 -4.08 1.95
C LYS A 124 -15.42 -3.04 3.05
N ARG A 125 -14.62 -3.04 4.12
CA ARG A 125 -14.73 -2.18 5.31
C ARG A 125 -13.52 -1.29 5.52
N ALA A 126 -12.37 -1.63 4.92
CA ALA A 126 -11.23 -0.74 4.87
C ALA A 126 -11.64 0.56 4.16
N ALA A 127 -11.68 1.65 4.91
CA ALA A 127 -11.47 2.96 4.32
C ALA A 127 -10.15 2.86 3.55
N THR A 128 -10.21 2.90 2.22
CA THR A 128 -9.04 3.14 1.40
C THR A 128 -8.38 4.40 1.94
N VAL A 129 -7.05 4.38 2.10
CA VAL A 129 -6.32 5.47 2.74
C VAL A 129 -6.65 6.80 2.07
N LEU A 130 -6.62 6.75 0.74
CA LEU A 130 -7.12 7.76 -0.17
C LEU A 130 -7.89 7.03 -1.29
N SER A 131 -9.09 7.48 -1.63
CA SER A 131 -9.77 7.03 -2.85
C SER A 131 -9.10 7.62 -4.11
N ALA A 132 -9.42 7.11 -5.29
CA ALA A 132 -9.00 7.76 -6.55
C ALA A 132 -9.47 9.23 -6.60
N LEU A 133 -10.70 9.46 -6.14
CA LEU A 133 -11.25 10.80 -6.03
C LEU A 133 -10.46 11.67 -5.06
N ASP A 134 -9.99 11.10 -3.95
CA ASP A 134 -9.16 11.82 -3.01
C ASP A 134 -7.86 12.31 -3.66
N MET A 135 -7.25 11.49 -4.51
CA MET A 135 -6.02 11.82 -5.23
C MET A 135 -6.25 12.91 -6.28
N TYR A 136 -7.37 12.87 -7.00
CA TYR A 136 -7.73 13.92 -7.96
C TYR A 136 -7.99 15.28 -7.30
N THR A 137 -8.51 15.26 -6.08
CA THR A 137 -9.00 16.45 -5.37
C THR A 137 -8.05 16.93 -4.28
N THR A 138 -6.88 16.31 -4.12
CA THR A 138 -5.83 16.82 -3.24
C THR A 138 -5.16 18.01 -3.94
N GLY A 139 -5.34 19.21 -3.38
CA GLY A 139 -4.80 20.45 -3.95
C GLY A 139 -3.28 20.35 -4.16
N GLY A 140 -2.78 20.77 -5.33
CA GLY A 140 -1.36 20.72 -5.67
C GLY A 140 -0.76 19.32 -5.95
N ALA A 141 -1.53 18.24 -5.82
CA ALA A 141 -1.05 16.88 -6.13
C ALA A 141 -1.08 16.55 -7.64
N ASN A 142 -1.75 17.37 -8.45
CA ASN A 142 -1.82 17.24 -9.92
C ASN A 142 -2.21 15.83 -10.40
N ALA A 143 -3.17 15.22 -9.71
CA ALA A 143 -3.68 13.87 -9.95
C ALA A 143 -2.59 12.78 -9.95
N ASP A 144 -1.51 12.97 -9.19
CA ASP A 144 -0.45 11.99 -9.02
C ASP A 144 -0.65 11.18 -7.73
N VAL A 145 -0.51 9.85 -7.85
CA VAL A 145 -0.67 8.91 -6.73
C VAL A 145 0.38 9.19 -5.65
N THR A 146 1.64 9.35 -6.02
CA THR A 146 2.74 9.54 -5.06
C THR A 146 2.63 10.90 -4.36
N ALA A 147 2.32 11.97 -5.10
CA ALA A 147 2.11 13.30 -4.55
C ALA A 147 0.94 13.33 -3.55
N SER A 148 -0.12 12.57 -3.82
CA SER A 148 -1.24 12.43 -2.88
C SER A 148 -0.83 11.67 -1.62
N ILE A 149 -0.08 10.57 -1.76
CA ILE A 149 0.45 9.78 -0.64
C ILE A 149 1.44 10.58 0.21
N LYS A 150 2.16 11.57 -0.35
CA LYS A 150 3.02 12.50 0.41
C LYS A 150 2.26 13.34 1.46
N THR A 151 0.93 13.39 1.40
CA THR A 151 0.10 14.04 2.43
C THR A 151 -0.23 13.13 3.62
N LEU A 152 0.15 11.85 3.56
CA LEU A 152 -0.05 10.88 4.63
C LEU A 152 1.17 10.83 5.56
N PRO A 153 0.99 10.42 6.83
CA PRO A 153 2.10 10.27 7.75
C PRO A 153 3.20 9.33 7.25
N GLY A 154 4.44 9.64 7.62
CA GLY A 154 5.64 8.88 7.30
C GLY A 154 6.30 9.25 5.98
N ALA A 155 5.58 9.86 5.04
CA ALA A 155 6.10 10.26 3.74
C ALA A 155 6.89 11.60 3.81
N GLN A 156 7.98 11.70 3.03
CA GLN A 156 8.87 12.86 3.01
C GLN A 156 8.62 13.77 1.79
N GLN A 157 8.88 15.07 1.97
CA GLN A 157 8.77 16.08 0.91
C GLN A 157 10.07 16.16 0.09
N VAL A 158 10.22 15.20 -0.81
CA VAL A 158 11.33 15.14 -1.77
C VAL A 158 10.84 15.61 -3.14
N GLY A 159 11.57 16.53 -3.77
CA GLY A 159 11.21 17.14 -5.06
C GLY A 159 12.33 17.13 -6.09
N GLU A 160 13.49 16.61 -5.72
CA GLU A 160 14.71 16.57 -6.51
C GLU A 160 15.14 15.14 -6.90
N GLN A 161 14.40 14.12 -6.45
CA GLN A 161 14.59 12.71 -6.77
C GLN A 161 13.24 12.01 -7.00
N GLU A 162 13.21 11.03 -7.89
CA GLU A 162 12.06 10.15 -8.04
C GLU A 162 11.92 9.17 -6.86
N GLY A 163 10.73 8.63 -6.64
CA GLY A 163 10.46 7.69 -5.55
C GLY A 163 9.50 8.18 -4.47
N LEU A 164 9.15 7.25 -3.59
CA LEU A 164 8.35 7.50 -2.40
C LEU A 164 9.20 7.24 -1.15
N PHE A 165 9.65 8.32 -0.52
CA PHE A 165 10.53 8.28 0.64
C PHE A 165 9.69 8.20 1.92
N VAL A 166 9.91 7.15 2.71
CA VAL A 166 9.06 6.83 3.88
C VAL A 166 9.95 6.53 5.08
N ARG A 167 9.66 7.12 6.24
CA ARG A 167 10.33 6.82 7.53
C ARG A 167 11.86 6.72 7.45
N GLY A 168 12.50 7.73 6.87
CA GLY A 168 13.96 7.76 6.69
C GLY A 168 14.51 6.84 5.60
N GLY A 169 13.62 6.19 4.83
CA GLY A 169 13.95 5.31 3.73
C GLY A 169 14.16 6.02 2.39
N GLU A 170 15.05 5.47 1.56
CA GLU A 170 15.24 5.93 0.18
C GLU A 170 14.05 5.58 -0.72
N GLY A 171 13.94 6.25 -1.88
CA GLY A 171 12.86 6.03 -2.83
C GLY A 171 12.72 4.57 -3.26
N TYR A 172 13.84 3.87 -3.50
CA TYR A 172 13.85 2.46 -3.91
C TYR A 172 13.60 1.47 -2.76
N GLU A 173 13.66 1.91 -1.50
CA GLU A 173 13.30 1.12 -0.30
C GLU A 173 11.79 1.03 -0.11
N THR A 174 11.01 1.74 -0.94
CA THR A 174 9.56 1.63 -1.04
C THR A 174 9.17 0.96 -2.36
N LYS A 175 8.49 -0.18 -2.30
CA LYS A 175 8.04 -0.88 -3.52
C LYS A 175 6.56 -0.63 -3.80
N GLN A 176 6.23 -0.46 -5.07
CA GLN A 176 4.85 -0.29 -5.55
C GLN A 176 4.36 -1.56 -6.24
N TYR A 177 3.11 -1.91 -6.00
CA TYR A 177 2.50 -3.11 -6.56
C TYR A 177 1.16 -2.78 -7.22
N ILE A 178 0.85 -3.39 -8.36
CA ILE A 178 -0.49 -3.38 -8.97
C ILE A 178 -1.04 -4.81 -8.94
N ASP A 179 -2.17 -5.00 -8.27
CA ASP A 179 -2.81 -6.32 -8.09
C ASP A 179 -1.84 -7.39 -7.55
N GLY A 180 -0.88 -6.96 -6.74
CA GLY A 180 0.12 -7.82 -6.11
C GLY A 180 1.40 -8.09 -6.91
N MET A 181 1.48 -7.63 -8.17
CA MET A 181 2.71 -7.67 -8.99
C MET A 181 3.53 -6.40 -8.80
N VAL A 182 4.86 -6.50 -8.80
CA VAL A 182 5.77 -5.35 -8.67
C VAL A 182 5.66 -4.48 -9.92
N VAL A 183 5.55 -3.19 -9.69
CA VAL A 183 5.69 -2.21 -10.75
C VAL A 183 7.17 -1.82 -10.86
N ASN A 184 7.86 -2.38 -11.85
CA ASN A 184 9.22 -1.96 -12.15
C ASN A 184 9.21 -0.58 -12.82
N ASN A 185 10.02 0.37 -12.33
CA ASN A 185 10.08 1.76 -12.79
C ASN A 185 8.71 2.50 -12.76
N PRO A 186 8.10 2.72 -11.57
CA PRO A 186 6.75 3.29 -11.46
C PRO A 186 6.65 4.79 -11.81
N TYR A 187 7.79 5.46 -11.99
CA TYR A 187 7.92 6.88 -12.33
C TYR A 187 8.46 7.06 -13.75
N TYR A 188 8.18 8.22 -14.36
CA TYR A 188 8.94 8.63 -15.56
C TYR A 188 10.41 8.80 -15.21
N ALA A 189 11.30 8.50 -16.15
CA ALA A 189 12.72 8.74 -15.92
C ALA A 189 12.96 10.25 -15.65
N SER A 190 13.65 10.56 -14.56
CA SER A 190 13.94 11.91 -14.08
C SER A 190 15.29 12.45 -14.56
N SER A 191 15.48 13.77 -14.43
CA SER A 191 16.78 14.43 -14.60
C SER A 191 17.43 14.79 -13.27
N PRO A 192 18.75 15.05 -13.22
CA PRO A 192 19.41 15.48 -12.00
C PRO A 192 18.72 16.69 -11.35
N GLY A 193 18.40 16.57 -10.06
CA GLY A 193 17.80 17.64 -9.26
C GLY A 193 16.31 17.88 -9.49
N ILE A 194 15.62 17.07 -10.30
CA ILE A 194 14.20 17.26 -10.63
C ILE A 194 13.46 15.92 -10.50
N ALA A 195 12.51 15.83 -9.58
CA ALA A 195 11.67 14.64 -9.45
C ALA A 195 10.72 14.46 -10.64
N ALA A 196 10.43 13.20 -10.97
CA ALA A 196 9.47 12.84 -11.99
C ALA A 196 8.10 12.42 -11.40
N ARG A 197 7.06 12.52 -12.23
CA ARG A 197 5.69 12.10 -11.91
C ARG A 197 5.54 10.58 -12.00
N GLY A 198 4.57 10.01 -11.27
CA GLY A 198 4.15 8.62 -11.45
C GLY A 198 3.50 8.37 -12.81
N ARG A 199 3.64 7.15 -13.33
CA ARG A 199 3.10 6.75 -14.64
C ARG A 199 1.60 6.43 -14.63
N PHE A 200 1.06 6.00 -13.49
CA PHE A 200 -0.29 5.46 -13.40
C PHE A 200 -1.32 6.50 -12.95
N ALA A 201 -2.44 6.57 -13.68
CA ALA A 201 -3.56 7.43 -13.32
C ALA A 201 -4.32 6.87 -12.09
N PRO A 202 -4.78 7.72 -11.16
CA PRO A 202 -5.57 7.27 -10.01
C PRO A 202 -6.84 6.50 -10.36
N SER A 203 -7.51 6.83 -11.48
CA SER A 203 -8.75 6.18 -11.95
C SER A 203 -8.60 4.68 -12.27
N LEU A 204 -7.38 4.19 -12.46
CA LEU A 204 -7.11 2.77 -12.67
C LEU A 204 -7.37 1.94 -11.40
N PHE A 205 -7.34 2.60 -10.24
CA PHE A 205 -7.37 1.95 -8.94
C PHE A 205 -8.66 2.25 -8.20
N ARG A 206 -9.32 1.19 -7.72
CA ARG A 206 -10.46 1.31 -6.81
C ARG A 206 -10.03 1.59 -5.37
N GLY A 207 -8.75 1.36 -5.07
CA GLY A 207 -8.18 1.58 -3.75
C GLY A 207 -6.68 1.40 -3.74
N ASN A 208 -6.07 1.92 -2.68
CA ASN A 208 -4.67 1.69 -2.35
C ASN A 208 -4.56 1.32 -0.87
N VAL A 209 -3.55 0.53 -0.57
CA VAL A 209 -3.10 0.22 0.78
C VAL A 209 -1.67 0.68 0.89
N PHE A 210 -1.46 1.77 1.61
CA PHE A 210 -0.14 2.24 1.96
C PHE A 210 0.27 1.61 3.29
N SER A 211 1.40 0.90 3.31
CA SER A 211 1.92 0.25 4.52
C SER A 211 3.32 0.76 4.80
N THR A 212 3.44 1.59 5.84
CA THR A 212 4.68 2.28 6.24
C THR A 212 5.62 1.41 7.07
N GLY A 213 5.32 0.12 7.19
CA GLY A 213 6.09 -0.90 7.89
C GLY A 213 5.21 -2.13 8.18
N GLY A 214 5.80 -3.22 8.70
CA GLY A 214 5.04 -4.38 9.19
C GLY A 214 4.19 -5.12 8.15
N TYR A 215 4.49 -4.96 6.86
CA TYR A 215 3.65 -5.50 5.79
C TYR A 215 3.78 -7.03 5.65
N SER A 216 2.75 -7.64 5.06
CA SER A 216 2.59 -9.08 4.88
C SER A 216 3.78 -9.78 4.23
N ALA A 217 4.08 -11.01 4.67
CA ALA A 217 5.16 -11.89 4.15
C ALA A 217 5.03 -12.20 2.65
N ILE A 218 3.85 -11.94 2.07
CA ILE A 218 3.58 -12.02 0.63
C ILE A 218 4.47 -11.03 -0.15
N TYR A 219 4.86 -9.90 0.45
CA TYR A 219 5.68 -8.85 -0.18
C TYR A 219 7.09 -8.82 0.41
N GLY A 220 8.08 -8.51 -0.42
CA GLY A 220 9.51 -8.51 -0.08
C GLY A 220 10.30 -7.52 -0.94
N GLN A 221 11.62 -7.46 -0.76
CA GLN A 221 12.53 -6.53 -1.48
C GLN A 221 12.18 -5.05 -1.27
N ALA A 222 11.72 -4.70 -0.07
CA ALA A 222 11.54 -3.32 0.37
C ALA A 222 12.09 -3.22 1.81
N LEU A 223 12.77 -2.14 2.16
CA LEU A 223 13.25 -1.93 3.53
C LEU A 223 12.41 -0.94 4.32
N SER A 224 11.55 -0.17 3.64
CA SER A 224 10.79 0.88 4.30
C SER A 224 9.29 0.65 4.23
N SER A 225 8.74 0.53 3.02
CA SER A 225 7.29 0.60 2.81
C SER A 225 6.85 -0.16 1.58
N VAL A 226 5.55 -0.48 1.52
CA VAL A 226 4.91 -0.94 0.29
C VAL A 226 3.67 -0.09 -0.01
N LEU A 227 3.45 0.21 -1.29
CA LEU A 227 2.23 0.83 -1.80
C LEU A 227 1.52 -0.18 -2.68
N LEU A 228 0.41 -0.72 -2.18
CA LEU A 228 -0.39 -1.72 -2.90
C LEU A 228 -1.54 -1.02 -3.59
N LEU A 229 -1.56 -1.08 -4.92
CA LEU A 229 -2.60 -0.49 -5.76
C LEU A 229 -3.50 -1.63 -6.28
N GLU A 230 -4.80 -1.53 -6.00
CA GLU A 230 -5.79 -2.52 -6.43
C GLU A 230 -6.57 -1.94 -7.61
N SER A 231 -6.48 -2.61 -8.76
CA SER A 231 -7.15 -2.15 -9.96
C SER A 231 -8.68 -2.30 -9.85
N VAL A 232 -9.41 -1.48 -10.61
CA VAL A 232 -10.86 -1.63 -10.77
C VAL A 232 -11.20 -3.04 -11.30
N ASP A 233 -12.28 -3.65 -10.79
CA ASP A 233 -12.72 -5.00 -11.17
C ASP A 233 -13.48 -4.99 -12.51
N LEU A 234 -14.66 -4.38 -12.54
CA LEU A 234 -15.38 -4.04 -13.78
C LEU A 234 -15.88 -2.61 -13.63
N PRO A 235 -15.86 -1.80 -14.70
CA PRO A 235 -16.52 -0.50 -14.70
C PRO A 235 -18.04 -0.68 -14.49
N GLU A 236 -18.71 0.33 -13.95
CA GLU A 236 -20.16 0.27 -13.76
C GLU A 236 -20.92 0.38 -15.09
N LYS A 237 -20.40 1.19 -16.00
CA LYS A 237 -20.97 1.49 -17.32
C LYS A 237 -19.86 1.68 -18.35
N SER A 238 -20.23 1.58 -19.62
CA SER A 238 -19.36 1.99 -20.71
C SER A 238 -19.16 3.49 -20.70
N GLU A 239 -17.93 3.93 -20.95
CA GLU A 239 -17.50 5.32 -20.95
C GLU A 239 -16.62 5.59 -22.17
N VAL A 240 -16.80 6.75 -22.78
CA VAL A 240 -15.77 7.39 -23.61
C VAL A 240 -15.37 8.65 -22.87
N SER A 241 -14.08 8.97 -22.85
CA SER A 241 -13.56 10.13 -22.15
C SER A 241 -12.60 10.94 -23.02
N ALA A 242 -12.60 12.25 -22.84
CA ALA A 242 -11.60 13.16 -23.39
C ALA A 242 -11.10 14.12 -22.31
N SER A 243 -9.84 14.50 -22.41
CA SER A 243 -9.17 15.45 -21.52
C SER A 243 -8.52 16.53 -22.36
N ILE A 244 -8.90 17.78 -22.14
CA ILE A 244 -8.36 18.95 -22.83
C ILE A 244 -7.80 19.86 -21.75
N THR A 245 -6.48 20.00 -21.68
CA THR A 245 -5.83 20.73 -20.58
C THR A 245 -4.73 21.66 -21.09
N SER A 246 -4.21 22.52 -20.22
CA SER A 246 -3.13 23.44 -20.53
C SER A 246 -1.78 22.77 -20.80
N VAL A 247 -1.61 21.49 -20.45
CA VAL A 247 -0.32 20.78 -20.57
C VAL A 247 -0.42 19.44 -21.30
N PHE A 248 -1.61 18.83 -21.35
CA PHE A 248 -1.83 17.55 -22.04
C PHE A 248 -3.22 17.46 -22.69
N LEU A 249 -3.28 16.64 -23.74
CA LEU A 249 -4.51 16.16 -24.35
C LEU A 249 -4.60 14.65 -24.15
N GLY A 250 -5.81 14.13 -23.99
CA GLY A 250 -6.01 12.70 -23.89
C GLY A 250 -7.41 12.28 -24.31
N ALA A 251 -7.53 11.04 -24.74
CA ALA A 251 -8.80 10.41 -25.06
C ALA A 251 -8.76 8.94 -24.67
N GLY A 252 -9.91 8.37 -24.38
CA GLY A 252 -9.99 6.99 -23.98
C GLY A 252 -11.40 6.43 -23.98
N THR A 253 -11.48 5.13 -23.77
CA THR A 253 -12.72 4.39 -23.73
C THR A 253 -12.59 3.24 -22.74
N GLN A 254 -13.67 2.95 -22.05
CA GLN A 254 -13.81 1.81 -21.18
C GLN A 254 -15.17 1.20 -21.46
N GLN A 255 -15.20 -0.01 -22.02
CA GLN A 255 -16.42 -0.69 -22.44
C GLN A 255 -16.75 -1.85 -21.53
N LEU A 256 -18.00 -1.95 -21.10
CA LEU A 256 -18.55 -3.09 -20.36
C LEU A 256 -19.38 -3.95 -21.32
N THR A 257 -19.17 -5.26 -21.33
CA THR A 257 -19.98 -6.15 -22.16
C THR A 257 -21.44 -6.17 -21.71
N LYS A 258 -22.38 -6.40 -22.64
CA LYS A 258 -23.83 -6.44 -22.35
C LYS A 258 -24.20 -7.38 -21.19
N ASN A 259 -23.49 -8.51 -21.06
CA ASN A 259 -23.69 -9.49 -19.99
C ASN A 259 -22.99 -9.15 -18.66
N LYS A 260 -22.28 -8.01 -18.56
CA LYS A 260 -21.54 -7.54 -17.37
C LYS A 260 -20.52 -8.55 -16.82
N LYS A 261 -19.96 -9.38 -17.72
CA LYS A 261 -18.94 -10.39 -17.40
C LYS A 261 -17.54 -10.01 -17.87
N ALA A 262 -17.39 -9.08 -18.80
CA ALA A 262 -16.09 -8.61 -19.24
C ALA A 262 -16.08 -7.10 -19.50
N SER A 263 -14.89 -6.51 -19.50
CA SER A 263 -14.67 -5.14 -19.91
C SER A 263 -13.32 -4.98 -20.60
N TYR A 264 -13.22 -4.03 -21.50
CA TYR A 264 -11.96 -3.63 -22.12
C TYR A 264 -11.87 -2.12 -22.17
N GLY A 265 -10.66 -1.58 -22.16
CA GLY A 265 -10.47 -0.15 -22.28
C GLY A 265 -9.12 0.20 -22.89
N PHE A 266 -9.07 1.39 -23.48
CA PHE A 266 -7.88 1.96 -24.08
C PHE A 266 -7.86 3.46 -23.77
N ASN A 267 -6.70 3.99 -23.39
CA ASN A 267 -6.48 5.42 -23.20
C ASN A 267 -5.20 5.82 -23.93
N TYR A 268 -5.19 7.02 -24.51
CA TYR A 268 -4.02 7.64 -25.09
C TYR A 268 -3.92 9.08 -24.58
N GLY A 269 -2.71 9.50 -24.21
CA GLY A 269 -2.42 10.84 -23.74
C GLY A 269 -1.12 11.38 -24.34
N TYR A 270 -1.14 12.64 -24.76
CA TYR A 270 0.01 13.39 -25.23
C TYR A 270 0.20 14.65 -24.39
N THR A 271 1.37 14.79 -23.79
CA THR A 271 1.75 15.96 -22.98
C THR A 271 2.85 16.70 -23.71
N ASN A 272 2.69 18.02 -23.87
CA ASN A 272 3.70 18.89 -24.45
C ASN A 272 3.76 20.19 -23.65
N LEU A 273 4.88 20.41 -22.94
CA LEU A 273 5.04 21.60 -22.10
C LEU A 273 5.53 22.84 -22.86
N THR A 274 5.81 22.77 -24.17
CA THR A 274 6.29 23.92 -24.95
C THR A 274 5.37 25.14 -24.85
N PRO A 275 4.03 25.02 -25.02
CA PRO A 275 3.14 26.18 -24.87
C PRO A 275 3.13 26.74 -23.45
N TYR A 276 3.25 25.88 -22.44
CA TYR A 276 3.30 26.30 -21.04
C TYR A 276 4.59 27.07 -20.73
N PHE A 277 5.73 26.62 -21.24
CA PHE A 277 7.03 27.26 -21.01
C PHE A 277 7.18 28.58 -21.78
N ALA A 278 6.43 28.76 -22.87
CA ALA A 278 6.35 30.04 -23.58
C ALA A 278 5.62 31.12 -22.75
N LEU A 279 4.71 30.72 -21.86
CA LEU A 279 3.97 31.65 -20.98
C LEU A 279 4.70 31.89 -19.65
N LEU A 280 5.37 30.87 -19.11
CA LEU A 280 6.03 30.90 -17.81
C LEU A 280 7.45 30.37 -17.92
N SER A 281 8.43 31.26 -17.75
CA SER A 281 9.84 30.91 -17.76
C SER A 281 10.18 29.88 -16.67
N GLN A 282 10.97 28.88 -17.06
CA GLN A 282 11.43 27.82 -16.18
C GLN A 282 12.93 27.97 -15.92
N LYS A 283 13.41 27.45 -14.79
CA LYS A 283 14.84 27.23 -14.55
C LYS A 283 15.01 25.77 -14.14
N PRO A 284 15.94 24.98 -14.68
CA PRO A 284 17.00 25.33 -15.62
C PRO A 284 16.52 25.68 -17.05
N ASP A 285 17.47 26.06 -17.91
CA ASP A 285 17.21 26.25 -19.34
C ASP A 285 16.83 24.91 -20.00
N TYR A 286 15.66 24.83 -20.63
CA TYR A 286 15.20 23.62 -21.30
C TYR A 286 15.41 23.73 -22.82
N PHE A 287 16.53 23.20 -23.31
CA PHE A 287 16.78 23.12 -24.76
C PHE A 287 15.98 22.01 -25.44
N MET A 288 15.45 21.06 -24.67
CA MET A 288 14.46 20.09 -25.12
C MET A 288 13.33 20.04 -24.09
N VAL A 289 12.25 20.74 -24.40
CA VAL A 289 11.09 20.87 -23.49
C VAL A 289 10.44 19.50 -23.27
N PRO A 290 10.00 19.16 -22.03
CA PRO A 290 9.44 17.86 -21.74
C PRO A 290 8.22 17.50 -22.59
N GLN A 291 8.26 16.32 -23.19
CA GLN A 291 7.15 15.75 -23.96
C GLN A 291 6.97 14.28 -23.59
N PHE A 292 5.71 13.89 -23.43
CA PHE A 292 5.33 12.54 -23.01
C PHE A 292 4.24 11.98 -23.92
N GLN A 293 4.35 10.71 -24.28
CA GLN A 293 3.24 9.94 -24.82
C GLN A 293 2.93 8.79 -23.88
N THR A 294 1.65 8.51 -23.71
CA THR A 294 1.14 7.43 -22.86
C THR A 294 0.04 6.71 -23.60
N ALA A 295 0.08 5.38 -23.57
CA ALA A 295 -0.99 4.53 -24.05
C ALA A 295 -1.24 3.43 -23.02
N ASP A 296 -2.47 3.32 -22.54
CA ASP A 296 -2.89 2.33 -21.58
C ASP A 296 -3.96 1.43 -22.19
N ALA A 297 -3.85 0.11 -21.98
CA ALA A 297 -4.88 -0.85 -22.36
C ALA A 297 -5.23 -1.73 -21.16
N ASN A 298 -6.51 -2.08 -21.01
CA ASN A 298 -6.96 -3.04 -20.01
C ASN A 298 -7.99 -4.01 -20.58
N PHE A 299 -7.99 -5.23 -20.05
CA PHE A 299 -9.01 -6.24 -20.30
C PHE A 299 -9.31 -6.97 -18.99
N ARG A 300 -10.59 -7.19 -18.69
CA ARG A 300 -11.02 -7.81 -17.43
C ARG A 300 -12.17 -8.75 -17.71
N VAL A 301 -12.15 -9.96 -17.14
CA VAL A 301 -13.19 -10.96 -17.36
C VAL A 301 -13.46 -11.78 -16.12
N LYS A 302 -14.74 -12.01 -15.81
CA LYS A 302 -15.19 -12.92 -14.76
C LYS A 302 -15.07 -14.38 -15.21
N THR A 303 -14.57 -15.25 -14.35
CA THR A 303 -14.48 -16.69 -14.63
C THR A 303 -15.80 -17.37 -14.29
N LYS A 304 -16.01 -18.61 -14.76
CA LYS A 304 -17.26 -19.35 -14.51
C LYS A 304 -17.49 -19.64 -13.02
N SER A 305 -16.41 -19.83 -12.26
CA SER A 305 -16.39 -20.08 -10.82
C SER A 305 -16.46 -18.80 -9.96
N GLY A 306 -16.69 -17.63 -10.56
CA GLY A 306 -16.84 -16.37 -9.85
C GLY A 306 -15.52 -15.64 -9.55
N GLY A 307 -14.40 -16.15 -10.03
CA GLY A 307 -13.12 -15.47 -10.08
C GLY A 307 -13.03 -14.41 -11.18
N MET A 308 -11.81 -13.94 -11.43
CA MET A 308 -11.53 -12.85 -12.35
C MET A 308 -10.12 -12.93 -12.92
N ILE A 309 -10.00 -12.68 -14.22
CA ILE A 309 -8.73 -12.43 -14.90
C ILE A 309 -8.68 -10.95 -15.27
N LYS A 310 -7.56 -10.29 -14.99
CA LYS A 310 -7.32 -8.90 -15.37
C LYS A 310 -5.99 -8.79 -16.10
N TYR A 311 -5.99 -8.08 -17.19
CA TYR A 311 -4.81 -7.67 -17.94
C TYR A 311 -4.76 -6.15 -18.00
N TYR A 312 -3.57 -5.61 -17.79
CA TYR A 312 -3.27 -4.20 -17.92
C TYR A 312 -1.91 -4.01 -18.57
N SER A 313 -1.83 -3.08 -19.52
CA SER A 313 -0.61 -2.72 -20.23
C SER A 313 -0.51 -1.19 -20.28
N THR A 314 0.68 -0.67 -20.08
CA THR A 314 0.98 0.76 -20.25
C THR A 314 2.28 0.91 -21.01
N PHE A 315 2.24 1.72 -22.06
CA PHE A 315 3.39 2.10 -22.86
C PHE A 315 3.58 3.61 -22.72
N GLY A 316 4.83 4.03 -22.53
CA GLY A 316 5.13 5.45 -22.42
C GLY A 316 6.48 5.81 -23.01
N THR A 317 6.54 7.00 -23.60
CA THR A 317 7.78 7.65 -24.01
C THR A 317 7.92 8.99 -23.30
N ASN A 318 9.14 9.36 -22.99
CA ASN A 318 9.47 10.65 -22.39
C ASN A 318 10.77 11.17 -23.01
N GLN A 319 10.84 12.49 -23.21
CA GLN A 319 12.08 13.17 -23.54
C GLN A 319 12.17 14.50 -22.80
N LEU A 320 13.39 14.88 -22.42
CA LEU A 320 13.71 16.20 -21.90
C LEU A 320 15.19 16.50 -22.11
N GLY A 321 15.55 17.78 -22.07
CA GLY A 321 16.92 18.24 -22.03
C GLY A 321 17.03 19.56 -21.26
N ILE A 322 17.94 19.59 -20.29
CA ILE A 322 18.19 20.73 -19.41
C ILE A 322 19.63 21.18 -19.48
N ARG A 323 19.84 22.48 -19.34
CA ARG A 323 21.15 23.11 -19.27
C ARG A 323 21.29 23.95 -18.01
N ASN A 324 22.33 23.67 -17.25
CA ASN A 324 22.72 24.41 -16.06
C ASN A 324 24.11 25.01 -16.24
N ALA A 325 24.44 26.05 -15.45
CA ALA A 325 25.84 26.43 -15.27
C ALA A 325 26.59 25.27 -14.59
N ASP A 326 27.82 25.01 -15.03
CA ASP A 326 28.67 24.00 -14.43
C ASP A 326 29.10 24.46 -13.03
N ILE A 327 28.98 23.60 -12.02
CA ILE A 327 29.30 23.97 -10.63
C ILE A 327 30.81 24.13 -10.38
N ASP A 328 31.65 23.51 -11.21
CA ASP A 328 33.11 23.52 -11.11
C ASP A 328 33.76 24.57 -12.03
N SER A 329 32.99 25.25 -12.88
CA SER A 329 33.49 26.25 -13.83
C SER A 329 32.48 27.37 -14.10
N LEU A 330 32.94 28.63 -13.96
CA LEU A 330 32.13 29.82 -14.24
C LEU A 330 31.79 30.02 -15.73
N ASN A 331 32.57 29.40 -16.63
CA ASN A 331 32.47 29.63 -18.07
C ASN A 331 31.80 28.47 -18.83
N LEU A 332 31.55 27.35 -18.16
CA LEU A 332 31.03 26.14 -18.77
C LEU A 332 29.60 25.84 -18.29
N LYS A 333 28.94 24.97 -19.03
CA LYS A 333 27.56 24.56 -18.78
C LYS A 333 27.45 23.04 -18.84
N ASP A 334 26.58 22.50 -17.99
CA ASP A 334 26.18 21.11 -17.98
C ASP A 334 24.89 20.94 -18.78
N ALA A 335 24.95 20.22 -19.91
CA ALA A 335 23.80 19.89 -20.73
C ALA A 335 23.42 18.41 -20.60
N PHE A 336 22.31 18.15 -19.92
CA PHE A 336 21.73 16.83 -19.72
C PHE A 336 20.60 16.59 -20.70
N GLN A 337 20.61 15.47 -21.42
CA GLN A 337 19.52 15.01 -22.28
C GLN A 337 19.10 13.60 -21.88
N LEU A 338 17.79 13.35 -21.85
CA LEU A 338 17.20 12.06 -21.56
C LEU A 338 16.11 11.73 -22.59
N LYS A 339 16.16 10.51 -23.12
CA LYS A 339 15.06 9.86 -23.86
C LYS A 339 14.76 8.51 -23.22
N ASN A 340 13.50 8.29 -22.83
CA ASN A 340 13.04 7.07 -22.18
C ASN A 340 11.92 6.41 -22.98
N ILE A 341 11.97 5.09 -23.06
CA ILE A 341 10.84 4.23 -23.47
C ILE A 341 10.57 3.25 -22.33
N ASN A 342 9.31 3.10 -21.98
CA ASN A 342 8.85 2.17 -20.96
C ASN A 342 7.63 1.39 -21.46
N TRP A 343 7.59 0.10 -21.17
CA TRP A 343 6.44 -0.75 -21.44
C TRP A 343 6.24 -1.71 -20.28
N TYR A 344 5.13 -1.59 -19.57
CA TYR A 344 4.76 -2.44 -18.44
C TYR A 344 3.48 -3.21 -18.74
N ASN A 345 3.49 -4.50 -18.40
CA ASN A 345 2.39 -5.43 -18.62
C ASN A 345 2.13 -6.22 -17.33
N ASN A 346 0.87 -6.43 -17.01
CA ASN A 346 0.45 -7.14 -15.81
C ASN A 346 -0.80 -7.97 -16.11
N ILE A 347 -0.71 -9.29 -15.91
CA ILE A 347 -1.87 -10.18 -15.93
C ILE A 347 -2.02 -10.83 -14.55
N THR A 348 -3.23 -10.78 -14.01
CA THR A 348 -3.57 -11.43 -12.74
C THR A 348 -4.81 -12.29 -12.88
N TRP A 349 -4.82 -13.42 -12.17
CA TRP A 349 -5.92 -14.37 -12.13
C TRP A 349 -6.24 -14.71 -10.68
N ARG A 350 -7.46 -14.37 -10.26
CA ARG A 350 -8.01 -14.73 -8.96
C ARG A 350 -9.11 -15.75 -9.17
N GLU A 351 -9.04 -16.88 -8.48
CA GLU A 351 -10.00 -17.97 -8.66
C GLU A 351 -10.41 -18.62 -7.35
N ASN A 352 -11.67 -19.05 -7.26
CA ASN A 352 -12.11 -19.93 -6.19
C ASN A 352 -12.02 -21.38 -6.65
N LEU A 353 -11.16 -22.17 -6.00
CA LEU A 353 -10.91 -23.58 -6.35
C LEU A 353 -11.87 -24.53 -5.62
N GLY A 354 -12.79 -24.02 -4.80
CA GLY A 354 -13.72 -24.81 -4.00
C GLY A 354 -13.12 -25.32 -2.70
N LYS A 355 -13.97 -25.88 -1.82
CA LYS A 355 -13.58 -26.38 -0.48
C LYS A 355 -12.77 -25.36 0.35
N GLY A 356 -13.05 -24.07 0.19
CA GLY A 356 -12.35 -22.98 0.90
C GLY A 356 -10.97 -22.61 0.33
N TRP A 357 -10.55 -23.18 -0.80
CA TRP A 357 -9.32 -22.79 -1.49
C TRP A 357 -9.54 -21.64 -2.48
N LYS A 358 -8.61 -20.69 -2.53
CA LYS A 358 -8.53 -19.67 -3.57
C LYS A 358 -7.12 -19.57 -4.13
N LEU A 359 -7.00 -19.26 -5.41
CA LEU A 359 -5.75 -18.96 -6.11
C LEU A 359 -5.69 -17.47 -6.41
N ASN A 360 -4.54 -16.85 -6.17
CA ASN A 360 -4.15 -15.58 -6.78
C ASN A 360 -2.83 -15.80 -7.52
N ALA A 361 -2.88 -15.86 -8.84
CA ALA A 361 -1.70 -15.96 -9.69
C ALA A 361 -1.51 -14.64 -10.44
N GLY A 362 -0.27 -14.32 -10.77
CA GLY A 362 0.05 -13.15 -11.58
C GLY A 362 1.35 -13.32 -12.34
N PHE A 363 1.42 -12.62 -13.47
CA PHE A 363 2.60 -12.49 -14.30
C PHE A 363 2.74 -11.02 -14.71
N SER A 364 3.93 -10.45 -14.55
CA SER A 364 4.21 -9.09 -15.01
C SER A 364 5.50 -9.05 -15.81
N PHE A 365 5.52 -8.20 -16.83
CA PHE A 365 6.68 -7.99 -17.69
C PHE A 365 6.87 -6.50 -17.94
N ALA A 366 8.09 -6.00 -17.76
CA ALA A 366 8.42 -4.61 -17.99
C ALA A 366 9.71 -4.46 -18.80
N ILE A 367 9.74 -3.50 -19.71
CA ILE A 367 10.94 -3.03 -20.39
C ILE A 367 11.11 -1.55 -20.07
N ASN A 368 12.33 -1.14 -19.75
CA ASN A 368 12.70 0.26 -19.62
C ASN A 368 14.01 0.51 -20.37
N ASN A 369 14.07 1.59 -21.14
CA ASN A 369 15.27 1.95 -21.88
C ASN A 369 15.53 3.45 -21.70
N ASP A 370 16.58 3.78 -20.96
CA ASP A 370 17.02 5.15 -20.74
C ASP A 370 18.25 5.45 -21.58
N LYS A 371 18.13 6.44 -22.47
CA LYS A 371 19.25 7.02 -23.21
C LYS A 371 19.56 8.39 -22.64
N ILE A 372 20.65 8.48 -21.90
CA ILE A 372 21.14 9.71 -21.28
C ILE A 372 22.40 10.17 -22.02
N HIS A 373 22.47 11.46 -22.27
CA HIS A 373 23.65 12.12 -22.80
C HIS A 373 23.92 13.35 -21.94
N GLN A 374 25.09 13.40 -21.32
CA GLN A 374 25.59 14.56 -20.60
C GLN A 374 26.76 15.15 -21.38
N GLN A 375 26.74 16.46 -21.59
CA GLN A 375 27.81 17.19 -22.26
C GLN A 375 28.24 18.39 -21.43
N LEU A 376 29.55 18.55 -21.29
CA LEU A 376 30.15 19.82 -20.90
C LEU A 376 30.16 20.75 -22.12
N GLN A 377 29.58 21.93 -21.97
CA GLN A 377 29.41 22.90 -23.05
C GLN A 377 30.05 24.26 -22.71
N ASP A 378 30.48 24.99 -23.74
CA ASP A 378 30.95 26.37 -23.62
C ASP A 378 29.80 27.39 -23.47
N ALA A 379 30.15 28.68 -23.43
CA ALA A 379 29.17 29.76 -23.37
C ALA A 379 28.19 29.79 -24.57
N ASN A 380 28.61 29.28 -25.73
CA ASN A 380 27.85 29.19 -26.97
C ASN A 380 27.07 27.86 -27.12
N ASN A 381 27.07 27.02 -26.06
CA ASN A 381 26.42 25.71 -26.02
C ASN A 381 27.05 24.65 -26.94
N HIS A 382 28.31 24.81 -27.34
CA HIS A 382 29.06 23.78 -28.06
C HIS A 382 29.73 22.83 -27.07
N SER A 383 29.71 21.52 -27.38
CA SER A 383 30.38 20.51 -26.57
C SER A 383 31.90 20.72 -26.61
N VAL A 384 32.56 20.63 -25.46
CA VAL A 384 34.00 20.84 -25.32
C VAL A 384 34.66 19.73 -24.51
N VAL A 385 35.95 19.51 -24.77
CA VAL A 385 36.87 18.71 -23.95
C VAL A 385 38.01 19.63 -23.57
N ILE A 386 38.27 19.79 -22.28
CA ILE A 386 39.16 20.83 -21.76
C ILE A 386 40.47 20.29 -21.18
N GLY A 387 40.66 18.96 -21.19
CA GLY A 387 41.89 18.31 -20.73
C GLY A 387 42.02 18.21 -19.21
N MET A 388 40.93 18.51 -18.48
CA MET A 388 40.87 18.39 -17.03
C MET A 388 40.02 17.16 -16.67
N PRO A 389 40.61 16.06 -16.15
CA PRO A 389 39.89 14.80 -15.96
C PRO A 389 38.58 14.90 -15.18
N ILE A 390 38.52 15.75 -14.14
CA ILE A 390 37.30 15.96 -13.32
C ILE A 390 36.16 16.53 -14.15
N LEU A 391 36.46 17.49 -15.03
CA LEU A 391 35.46 18.17 -15.85
C LEU A 391 35.11 17.34 -17.09
N ASP A 392 36.12 16.76 -17.75
CA ASP A 392 35.91 15.91 -18.93
C ASP A 392 35.10 14.65 -18.58
N ALA A 393 35.26 14.11 -17.36
CA ALA A 393 34.48 12.97 -16.88
C ALA A 393 32.98 13.26 -16.70
N LYS A 394 32.56 14.54 -16.65
CA LYS A 394 31.14 14.91 -16.64
C LYS A 394 30.46 14.61 -17.97
N SER A 395 31.20 14.61 -19.08
CA SER A 395 30.64 14.25 -20.39
C SER A 395 30.54 12.74 -20.53
N PHE A 396 29.32 12.22 -20.72
CA PHE A 396 29.10 10.79 -20.90
C PHE A 396 27.84 10.46 -21.71
N GLN A 397 27.85 9.28 -22.30
CA GLN A 397 26.69 8.63 -22.90
C GLN A 397 26.34 7.39 -22.10
N LEU A 398 25.07 7.27 -21.72
CA LEU A 398 24.56 6.12 -20.99
C LEU A 398 23.33 5.57 -21.70
N ASN A 399 23.35 4.29 -22.03
CA ASN A 399 22.21 3.53 -22.52
C ASN A 399 21.92 2.40 -21.53
N ASN A 400 20.85 2.53 -20.76
CA ASN A 400 20.44 1.58 -19.74
C ASN A 400 19.19 0.82 -20.20
N GLN A 401 19.37 -0.40 -20.67
CA GLN A 401 18.29 -1.29 -21.08
C GLN A 401 17.99 -2.27 -19.97
N GLN A 402 16.75 -2.28 -19.50
CA GLN A 402 16.28 -3.16 -18.43
C GLN A 402 15.06 -3.95 -18.91
N SER A 403 15.05 -5.24 -18.62
CA SER A 403 13.85 -6.06 -18.69
C SER A 403 13.62 -6.76 -17.34
N TYR A 404 12.35 -6.82 -16.95
CA TYR A 404 11.89 -7.38 -15.70
C TYR A 404 10.74 -8.32 -15.98
N THR A 405 10.81 -9.54 -15.45
CA THR A 405 9.72 -10.50 -15.46
C THR A 405 9.45 -10.96 -14.04
N GLN A 406 8.18 -11.08 -13.66
CA GLN A 406 7.79 -11.69 -12.40
C GLN A 406 6.66 -12.68 -12.62
N PHE A 407 6.74 -13.79 -11.92
CA PHE A 407 5.65 -14.74 -11.71
C PHE A 407 5.38 -14.87 -10.22
N ARG A 408 4.10 -14.88 -9.85
CA ARG A 408 3.69 -15.12 -8.46
C ARG A 408 2.47 -16.02 -8.42
N ALA A 409 2.46 -16.95 -7.47
CA ALA A 409 1.29 -17.74 -7.15
C ALA A 409 1.07 -17.75 -5.63
N VAL A 410 -0.17 -17.48 -5.22
CA VAL A 410 -0.60 -17.48 -3.82
C VAL A 410 -1.83 -18.36 -3.69
N PHE A 411 -1.72 -19.39 -2.87
CA PHE A 411 -2.84 -20.23 -2.46
C PHE A 411 -3.33 -19.79 -1.10
N GLU A 412 -4.62 -19.49 -1.02
CA GLU A 412 -5.32 -19.16 0.21
C GLU A 412 -6.25 -20.32 0.59
N LYS A 413 -6.15 -20.78 1.84
CA LYS A 413 -7.05 -21.77 2.42
C LYS A 413 -7.82 -21.14 3.57
N LYS A 414 -9.12 -20.96 3.39
CA LYS A 414 -10.03 -20.65 4.50
C LYS A 414 -10.19 -21.90 5.37
N LEU A 415 -9.93 -21.74 6.66
CA LEU A 415 -10.16 -22.74 7.69
C LEU A 415 -11.46 -22.41 8.44
N THR A 416 -11.69 -23.04 9.58
CA THR A 416 -12.86 -22.78 10.43
C THR A 416 -12.89 -21.32 10.90
N GLY A 417 -14.07 -20.70 10.83
CA GLY A 417 -14.29 -19.30 11.20
C GLY A 417 -13.65 -18.32 10.21
N LEU A 418 -12.89 -17.36 10.74
CA LEU A 418 -12.16 -16.35 9.95
C LEU A 418 -10.68 -16.69 9.74
N ASN A 419 -10.26 -17.88 10.14
CA ASN A 419 -8.87 -18.29 10.03
C ASN A 419 -8.50 -18.57 8.57
N VAL A 420 -7.33 -18.08 8.15
CA VAL A 420 -6.87 -18.21 6.77
C VAL A 420 -5.39 -18.52 6.76
N ILE A 421 -4.98 -19.53 5.99
CA ILE A 421 -3.56 -19.78 5.68
C ILE A 421 -3.31 -19.38 4.23
N ARG A 422 -2.22 -18.66 4.00
CA ARG A 422 -1.70 -18.29 2.69
C ARG A 422 -0.32 -18.87 2.52
N MET A 423 -0.06 -19.46 1.37
CA MET A 423 1.26 -19.94 0.99
C MET A 423 1.50 -19.63 -0.48
N GLY A 424 2.75 -19.39 -0.85
CA GLY A 424 3.03 -19.01 -2.22
C GLY A 424 4.50 -18.92 -2.56
N THR A 425 4.71 -18.62 -3.84
CA THR A 425 6.02 -18.42 -4.44
C THR A 425 6.03 -17.15 -5.28
N ASP A 426 7.21 -16.58 -5.43
CA ASP A 426 7.47 -15.35 -6.16
C ASP A 426 8.82 -15.47 -6.86
N TYR A 427 8.83 -15.39 -8.19
CA TYR A 427 10.02 -15.53 -9.01
C TYR A 427 10.20 -14.29 -9.87
N TRP A 428 11.36 -13.64 -9.78
CA TRP A 428 11.71 -12.49 -10.61
C TRP A 428 12.94 -12.80 -11.46
N TYR A 429 12.90 -12.38 -12.71
CA TYR A 429 14.04 -12.35 -13.60
C TYR A 429 14.31 -10.90 -14.00
N ASN A 430 15.52 -10.43 -13.72
CA ASN A 430 15.99 -9.10 -14.07
C ASN A 430 17.16 -9.25 -15.04
N HIS A 431 17.08 -8.60 -16.19
CA HIS A 431 18.18 -8.46 -17.12
C HIS A 431 18.44 -6.97 -17.35
N GLN A 432 19.69 -6.55 -17.16
CA GLN A 432 20.11 -5.18 -17.40
C GLN A 432 21.37 -5.17 -18.27
N ASN A 433 21.31 -4.41 -19.37
CA ASN A 433 22.44 -4.11 -20.23
C ASN A 433 22.73 -2.61 -20.15
N LEU A 434 23.80 -2.26 -19.43
CA LEU A 434 24.25 -0.90 -19.24
C LEU A 434 25.44 -0.65 -20.17
N ARG A 435 25.31 0.32 -21.08
CA ARG A 435 26.44 0.85 -21.86
C ARG A 435 26.74 2.25 -21.38
N TYR A 436 27.92 2.45 -20.79
CA TYR A 436 28.43 3.74 -20.32
C TYR A 436 29.69 4.08 -21.12
N ASN A 437 29.61 5.09 -21.99
CA ASN A 437 30.64 5.39 -22.99
C ASN A 437 31.04 4.11 -23.75
N ASN A 438 32.30 3.69 -23.61
CA ASN A 438 32.85 2.48 -24.25
C ASN A 438 32.76 1.22 -23.35
N TYR A 439 32.24 1.34 -22.13
CA TYR A 439 32.10 0.24 -21.18
C TYR A 439 30.70 -0.39 -21.26
N THR A 440 30.64 -1.71 -21.30
CA THR A 440 29.38 -2.48 -21.27
C THR A 440 29.36 -3.40 -20.06
N SER A 441 28.29 -3.34 -19.28
CA SER A 441 27.99 -4.26 -18.17
C SER A 441 26.65 -4.95 -18.40
N ILE A 442 26.62 -6.26 -18.19
CA ILE A 442 25.40 -7.06 -18.27
C ILE A 442 25.18 -7.72 -16.92
N ILE A 443 24.02 -7.47 -16.32
CA ILE A 443 23.60 -8.08 -15.06
C ILE A 443 22.37 -8.94 -15.30
N ASN A 444 22.43 -10.19 -14.84
CA ASN A 444 21.32 -11.11 -14.78
C ASN A 444 21.07 -11.50 -13.33
N ASN A 445 19.83 -11.38 -12.87
CA ASN A 445 19.46 -11.79 -11.53
C ASN A 445 18.16 -12.61 -11.53
N HIS A 446 18.25 -13.80 -10.96
CA HIS A 446 17.13 -14.65 -10.61
C HIS A 446 16.86 -14.51 -9.12
N TYR A 447 15.70 -13.97 -8.79
CA TYR A 447 15.21 -13.87 -7.42
C TYR A 447 14.08 -14.89 -7.23
N ASN A 448 14.18 -15.71 -6.19
CA ASN A 448 13.17 -16.67 -5.81
C ASN A 448 12.75 -16.40 -4.37
N ALA A 449 11.46 -16.48 -4.08
CA ALA A 449 10.99 -16.43 -2.72
C ALA A 449 9.82 -17.36 -2.48
N TYR A 450 9.77 -17.90 -1.27
CA TYR A 450 8.71 -18.76 -0.77
C TYR A 450 8.19 -18.16 0.53
N PHE A 451 6.89 -18.17 0.72
CA PHE A 451 6.30 -17.58 1.91
C PHE A 451 5.08 -18.36 2.38
N ALA A 452 4.85 -18.27 3.68
CA ALA A 452 3.65 -18.74 4.34
C ALA A 452 3.21 -17.70 5.37
N GLU A 453 1.91 -17.47 5.48
CA GLU A 453 1.31 -16.52 6.42
C GLU A 453 -0.06 -17.06 6.87
N ALA A 454 -0.35 -16.97 8.16
CA ALA A 454 -1.64 -17.33 8.73
C ALA A 454 -2.28 -16.12 9.41
N ASP A 455 -3.54 -15.84 9.08
CA ASP A 455 -4.43 -14.97 9.86
C ASP A 455 -5.18 -15.86 10.86
N VAL A 456 -4.90 -15.66 12.14
CA VAL A 456 -5.46 -16.43 13.25
C VAL A 456 -6.34 -15.52 14.09
N HIS A 457 -7.65 -15.76 14.06
CA HIS A 457 -8.62 -15.07 14.90
C HIS A 457 -8.93 -15.94 16.11
N VAL A 458 -8.33 -15.60 17.25
CA VAL A 458 -8.50 -16.35 18.51
C VAL A 458 -9.87 -16.05 19.11
N THR A 459 -10.29 -14.78 19.09
CA THR A 459 -11.62 -14.33 19.49
C THR A 459 -12.11 -13.19 18.59
N ASN A 460 -13.34 -12.70 18.77
CA ASN A 460 -13.80 -11.45 18.14
C ASN A 460 -12.97 -10.21 18.55
N GLY A 461 -12.21 -10.29 19.64
CA GLY A 461 -11.39 -9.20 20.17
C GLY A 461 -9.88 -9.35 19.99
N LEU A 462 -9.40 -10.52 19.56
CA LEU A 462 -7.97 -10.81 19.43
C LEU A 462 -7.68 -11.57 18.14
N ALA A 463 -6.80 -11.01 17.32
CA ALA A 463 -6.29 -11.64 16.11
C ALA A 463 -4.77 -11.51 16.01
N ALA A 464 -4.15 -12.48 15.35
CA ALA A 464 -2.73 -12.51 15.05
C ALA A 464 -2.51 -12.81 13.57
N LYS A 465 -1.47 -12.23 12.99
CA LYS A 465 -0.94 -12.58 11.67
C LYS A 465 0.49 -13.05 11.87
N ILE A 466 0.75 -14.30 11.51
CA ILE A 466 2.06 -14.95 11.71
C ILE A 466 2.54 -15.39 10.35
N GLY A 467 3.74 -14.98 9.94
CA GLY A 467 4.26 -15.36 8.64
C GLY A 467 5.77 -15.37 8.56
N GLY A 468 6.27 -15.99 7.50
CA GLY A 468 7.68 -16.06 7.18
C GLY A 468 7.89 -16.04 5.68
N ARG A 469 9.02 -15.48 5.26
CA ARG A 469 9.44 -15.45 3.86
C ARG A 469 10.90 -15.90 3.77
N ALA A 470 11.19 -16.86 2.91
CA ALA A 470 12.54 -17.23 2.52
C ALA A 470 12.83 -16.68 1.13
N GLU A 471 14.00 -16.08 0.94
CA GLU A 471 14.36 -15.43 -0.33
C GLU A 471 15.77 -15.85 -0.77
N TYR A 472 15.97 -16.02 -2.08
CA TYR A 472 17.26 -16.28 -2.72
C TYR A 472 17.46 -15.31 -3.88
N ALA A 473 18.66 -14.75 -4.00
CA ALA A 473 19.05 -13.91 -5.13
C ALA A 473 20.34 -14.44 -5.74
N SER A 474 20.32 -14.74 -7.04
CA SER A 474 21.48 -15.30 -7.74
C SER A 474 22.63 -14.31 -7.85
N LEU A 475 22.34 -12.99 -7.85
CA LEU A 475 23.36 -11.95 -7.94
C LEU A 475 24.33 -11.93 -6.76
N ILE A 476 23.86 -12.31 -5.56
CA ILE A 476 24.66 -12.40 -4.33
C ILE A 476 24.81 -13.84 -3.82
N GLN A 477 24.19 -14.82 -4.50
CA GLN A 477 24.24 -16.26 -4.19
C GLN A 477 23.89 -16.60 -2.74
N ARG A 478 22.90 -15.93 -2.16
CA ARG A 478 22.56 -16.06 -0.74
C ARG A 478 21.06 -16.26 -0.52
N TRP A 479 20.77 -17.02 0.54
CA TRP A 479 19.45 -17.15 1.13
C TRP A 479 19.27 -16.22 2.33
N ASN A 480 18.05 -15.77 2.57
CA ASN A 480 17.63 -15.13 3.81
C ASN A 480 16.27 -15.67 4.29
N ILE A 481 15.96 -15.45 5.57
CA ILE A 481 14.66 -15.77 6.18
C ILE A 481 14.15 -14.55 6.95
N ALA A 482 12.92 -14.16 6.67
CA ALA A 482 12.24 -12.97 7.17
C ALA A 482 10.97 -13.36 7.94
N PRO A 483 11.05 -13.64 9.25
CA PRO A 483 9.90 -13.86 10.10
C PRO A 483 9.13 -12.55 10.37
N ARG A 484 7.80 -12.66 10.52
CA ARG A 484 6.89 -11.53 10.74
C ARG A 484 5.75 -11.94 11.67
N LEU A 485 5.40 -11.05 12.59
CA LEU A 485 4.33 -11.21 13.55
C LEU A 485 3.59 -9.88 13.68
N ALA A 486 2.26 -9.93 13.63
CA ALA A 486 1.40 -8.80 13.96
C ALA A 486 0.25 -9.27 14.85
N LEU A 487 -0.08 -8.48 15.86
CA LEU A 487 -1.15 -8.72 16.81
C LEU A 487 -2.14 -7.55 16.74
N ALA A 488 -3.43 -7.82 16.85
CA ALA A 488 -4.48 -6.83 16.91
C ALA A 488 -5.44 -7.15 18.06
N LEU A 489 -5.69 -6.17 18.91
CA LEU A 489 -6.56 -6.23 20.07
C LEU A 489 -7.67 -5.18 19.93
N LYS A 490 -8.92 -5.60 20.05
CA LYS A 490 -10.08 -4.70 20.09
C LYS A 490 -10.13 -4.00 21.44
N THR A 491 -10.04 -2.68 21.43
CA THR A 491 -10.06 -1.84 22.64
C THR A 491 -11.40 -1.11 22.84
N GLY A 492 -12.28 -1.13 21.83
CA GLY A 492 -13.61 -0.56 21.93
C GLY A 492 -14.44 -0.71 20.66
N LYS A 493 -15.61 -0.07 20.60
CA LYS A 493 -16.43 -0.03 19.39
C LYS A 493 -15.68 0.75 18.31
N HIS A 494 -15.40 0.09 17.18
CA HIS A 494 -14.63 0.66 16.07
C HIS A 494 -13.18 1.05 16.42
N ALA A 495 -12.64 0.56 17.55
CA ALA A 495 -11.30 0.89 18.02
C ALA A 495 -10.48 -0.38 18.24
N GLN A 496 -9.21 -0.35 17.83
CA GLN A 496 -8.25 -1.42 18.04
C GLN A 496 -6.85 -0.86 18.30
N MET A 497 -6.06 -1.63 19.03
CA MET A 497 -4.62 -1.46 19.16
C MET A 497 -3.93 -2.59 18.40
N SER A 498 -2.85 -2.29 17.69
CA SER A 498 -2.07 -3.30 16.98
C SER A 498 -0.59 -3.16 17.30
N ALA A 499 0.14 -4.27 17.34
CA ALA A 499 1.58 -4.30 17.46
C ALA A 499 2.15 -5.20 16.37
N ALA A 500 3.29 -4.85 15.79
CA ALA A 500 3.97 -5.74 14.85
C ALA A 500 5.49 -5.69 14.94
N TYR A 501 6.05 -6.83 14.59
CA TYR A 501 7.47 -7.11 14.47
C TYR A 501 7.74 -7.79 13.12
N GLY A 502 8.82 -7.43 12.46
CA GLY A 502 9.22 -8.16 11.27
C GLY A 502 10.62 -7.82 10.80
N ILE A 503 11.25 -8.78 10.12
CA ILE A 503 12.51 -8.61 9.41
C ILE A 503 12.21 -8.48 7.91
N PHE A 504 12.89 -7.55 7.26
CA PHE A 504 12.74 -7.24 5.85
C PHE A 504 14.13 -7.17 5.19
N TYR A 505 14.24 -7.77 4.00
CA TYR A 505 15.48 -7.77 3.23
C TYR A 505 15.26 -7.14 1.85
N GLN A 506 16.34 -6.59 1.32
CA GLN A 506 16.41 -6.05 -0.03
C GLN A 506 17.79 -6.29 -0.62
N THR A 507 17.86 -6.67 -1.89
CA THR A 507 19.12 -6.71 -2.64
C THR A 507 19.61 -5.29 -2.92
N PRO A 508 20.93 -5.02 -2.88
CA PRO A 508 21.49 -3.76 -3.35
C PRO A 508 21.06 -3.42 -4.78
N GLU A 509 20.93 -2.13 -5.09
CA GLU A 509 20.65 -1.67 -6.46
C GLU A 509 21.78 -2.08 -7.42
N ASN A 510 21.42 -2.34 -8.68
CA ASN A 510 22.34 -2.91 -9.68
C ASN A 510 23.56 -2.02 -9.93
N ASN A 511 23.43 -0.69 -9.82
CA ASN A 511 24.53 0.26 -10.00
C ASN A 511 25.71 0.01 -9.05
N TYR A 512 25.47 -0.50 -7.84
CA TYR A 512 26.53 -0.84 -6.89
C TYR A 512 27.33 -2.07 -7.35
N PHE A 513 26.75 -2.99 -8.11
CA PHE A 513 27.50 -4.12 -8.68
C PHE A 513 28.33 -3.71 -9.91
N ILE A 514 27.96 -2.62 -10.58
CA ILE A 514 28.61 -2.14 -11.81
C ILE A 514 29.82 -1.24 -11.50
N GLN A 515 29.73 -0.41 -10.46
CA GLN A 515 30.83 0.48 -10.04
C GLN A 515 32.05 -0.28 -9.51
N TYR A 516 31.87 -1.55 -9.16
CA TYR A 516 32.83 -2.36 -8.41
C TYR A 516 33.23 -3.56 -9.26
N SER A 517 34.40 -3.47 -9.91
CA SER A 517 34.99 -4.54 -10.73
C SER A 517 35.15 -5.86 -9.95
N ALA A 518 35.30 -6.97 -10.67
CA ALA A 518 35.20 -8.37 -10.25
C ALA A 518 36.06 -8.86 -9.05
N LYS A 519 36.75 -7.99 -8.31
CA LYS A 519 37.61 -8.31 -7.16
C LYS A 519 37.12 -7.76 -5.82
N LEU A 520 35.93 -7.17 -5.74
CA LEU A 520 35.39 -6.57 -4.51
C LEU A 520 34.56 -7.56 -3.67
N PRO A 521 34.47 -7.38 -2.33
CA PRO A 521 33.77 -8.31 -1.45
C PRO A 521 32.33 -8.53 -1.91
N GLN A 522 31.87 -9.78 -1.87
CA GLN A 522 30.49 -10.12 -2.24
C GLN A 522 29.52 -9.29 -1.40
N LEU A 523 28.78 -8.37 -2.05
CA LEU A 523 27.72 -7.62 -1.41
C LEU A 523 26.69 -8.58 -0.80
N ASN A 524 26.08 -8.16 0.31
CA ASN A 524 25.06 -8.95 1.00
C ASN A 524 23.67 -8.31 0.85
N TYR A 525 22.63 -9.01 1.31
CA TYR A 525 21.33 -8.40 1.51
C TYR A 525 21.43 -7.24 2.49
N MET A 526 20.73 -6.15 2.18
CA MET A 526 20.43 -5.11 3.16
C MET A 526 19.23 -5.54 4.01
N LYS A 527 19.22 -5.15 5.28
CA LYS A 527 18.22 -5.59 6.26
C LYS A 527 17.62 -4.43 7.04
N ALA A 528 16.31 -4.50 7.26
CA ALA A 528 15.57 -3.64 8.19
C ALA A 528 14.72 -4.48 9.15
N THR A 529 14.80 -4.20 10.44
CA THR A 529 13.94 -4.82 11.47
C THR A 529 12.96 -3.77 11.98
N HIS A 530 11.66 -4.04 11.87
CA HIS A 530 10.61 -3.10 12.24
C HIS A 530 9.93 -3.52 13.52
N TYR A 531 9.67 -2.54 14.39
CA TYR A 531 8.84 -2.63 15.57
C TYR A 531 7.83 -1.48 15.48
N LEU A 532 6.54 -1.80 15.60
CA LEU A 532 5.50 -0.78 15.55
C LEU A 532 4.36 -1.10 16.50
N VAL A 533 3.76 -0.04 17.04
CA VAL A 533 2.55 -0.09 17.86
C VAL A 533 1.63 1.03 17.41
N ASN A 534 0.37 0.71 17.16
CA ASN A 534 -0.63 1.69 16.78
C ASN A 534 -1.93 1.54 17.54
N TYR A 535 -2.66 2.65 17.60
CA TYR A 535 -4.06 2.70 17.97
C TYR A 535 -4.83 3.35 16.84
N ILE A 536 -5.92 2.72 16.43
CA ILE A 536 -6.79 3.21 15.36
C ILE A 536 -8.25 3.14 15.80
N LYS A 537 -8.98 4.22 15.54
CA LYS A 537 -10.43 4.29 15.71
C LYS A 537 -11.06 4.79 14.42
N THR A 538 -11.82 3.93 13.75
CA THR A 538 -12.31 4.19 12.39
C THR A 538 -13.79 3.88 12.25
N THR A 539 -14.54 4.91 11.88
CA THR A 539 -15.95 4.81 11.47
C THR A 539 -16.06 5.08 9.97
N LEU A 540 -17.28 5.07 9.42
CA LEU A 540 -17.52 5.42 8.02
C LEU A 540 -17.08 6.86 7.66
N LEU A 541 -17.17 7.79 8.62
CA LEU A 541 -16.98 9.23 8.38
C LEU A 541 -15.76 9.82 9.09
N GLN A 542 -15.16 9.10 10.03
CA GLN A 542 -14.05 9.60 10.85
C GLN A 542 -13.00 8.52 11.03
N THR A 543 -11.73 8.90 10.93
CA THR A 543 -10.57 8.03 11.17
C THR A 543 -9.58 8.75 12.06
N PHE A 544 -9.25 8.15 13.19
CA PHE A 544 -8.13 8.55 14.04
C PHE A 544 -7.10 7.43 14.07
N ARG A 545 -5.84 7.74 13.83
CA ARG A 545 -4.71 6.81 13.94
C ARG A 545 -3.54 7.51 14.60
N ILE A 546 -2.93 6.84 15.57
CA ILE A 546 -1.62 7.19 16.11
C ILE A 546 -0.73 5.95 16.07
N GLU A 547 0.51 6.10 15.61
CA GLU A 547 1.48 5.01 15.52
C GLU A 547 2.85 5.47 16.01
N ALA A 548 3.49 4.63 16.82
CA ALA A 548 4.90 4.74 17.16
C ALA A 548 5.67 3.61 16.48
N TYR A 549 6.88 3.90 16.01
CA TYR A 549 7.70 2.92 15.33
C TYR A 549 9.18 3.06 15.68
N TYR A 550 9.88 1.93 15.59
CA TYR A 550 11.33 1.83 15.60
C TYR A 550 11.77 0.88 14.48
N LYS A 551 12.68 1.33 13.64
CA LYS A 551 13.26 0.58 12.53
C LYS A 551 14.77 0.56 12.70
N GLN A 552 15.36 -0.61 12.70
CA GLN A 552 16.80 -0.81 12.79
C GLN A 552 17.35 -1.29 11.45
N TYR A 553 18.31 -0.56 10.91
CA TYR A 553 19.02 -0.90 9.68
C TYR A 553 20.32 -1.63 9.99
N GLN A 554 20.58 -2.69 9.22
CA GLN A 554 21.81 -3.48 9.27
C GLN A 554 22.21 -3.84 7.86
N GLN A 555 23.52 -4.02 7.65
CA GLN A 555 24.06 -4.43 6.36
C GLN A 555 23.68 -3.46 5.24
N LEU A 556 23.71 -2.16 5.50
CA LEU A 556 23.57 -1.15 4.44
C LEU A 556 24.84 -1.14 3.58
N VAL A 557 24.68 -0.85 2.29
CA VAL A 557 25.81 -0.72 1.37
C VAL A 557 26.62 0.53 1.73
N LYS A 558 27.94 0.38 1.76
CA LYS A 558 28.88 1.49 1.80
C LYS A 558 29.56 1.69 0.45
N THR A 559 30.04 2.91 0.22
CA THR A 559 30.82 3.26 -0.96
C THR A 559 32.19 3.78 -0.55
N ILE A 560 33.07 3.98 -1.53
CA ILE A 560 34.48 4.38 -1.34
C ILE A 560 34.61 5.36 -0.16
N PRO A 561 35.46 5.04 0.83
CA PRO A 561 36.57 4.08 0.79
C PRO A 561 36.19 2.66 1.22
N ASP A 562 35.00 2.44 1.79
CA ASP A 562 34.52 1.14 2.24
C ASP A 562 33.42 0.66 1.29
N THR A 563 33.70 -0.34 0.46
CA THR A 563 32.72 -0.88 -0.50
C THR A 563 31.99 -2.11 0.01
N SER A 564 31.98 -2.34 1.32
CA SER A 564 31.36 -3.51 1.94
C SER A 564 29.88 -3.28 2.29
N THR A 565 29.24 -4.30 2.84
CA THR A 565 27.84 -4.29 3.29
C THR A 565 27.78 -4.35 4.82
N ASN A 566 28.49 -3.45 5.49
CA ASN A 566 28.59 -3.36 6.96
C ASN A 566 27.88 -2.12 7.53
N GLY A 567 27.24 -1.30 6.70
CA GLY A 567 26.55 -0.09 7.13
C GLY A 567 25.36 -0.40 8.06
N TYR A 568 24.96 0.57 8.87
CA TYR A 568 23.92 0.40 9.89
C TYR A 568 23.20 1.72 10.15
N GLY A 569 22.11 1.68 10.90
CA GLY A 569 21.38 2.90 11.26
C GLY A 569 20.05 2.61 11.96
N PHE A 570 19.28 3.66 12.16
CA PHE A 570 17.92 3.54 12.68
C PHE A 570 16.98 4.61 12.12
N ALA A 571 15.68 4.38 12.26
CA ALA A 571 14.64 5.38 12.11
C ALA A 571 13.56 5.13 13.16
N LYS A 572 13.19 6.16 13.92
CA LYS A 572 12.19 6.07 14.99
C LYS A 572 11.31 7.30 15.01
N GLY A 573 10.06 7.16 15.41
CA GLY A 573 9.13 8.27 15.30
C GLY A 573 7.72 7.99 15.79
N ILE A 574 6.91 9.05 15.72
CA ILE A 574 5.48 9.04 16.04
C ILE A 574 4.73 9.68 14.88
N GLU A 575 3.61 9.08 14.50
CA GLU A 575 2.76 9.53 13.40
C GLU A 575 1.31 9.67 13.90
N LEU A 576 0.65 10.76 13.51
CA LEU A 576 -0.74 11.03 13.80
C LEU A 576 -1.50 11.29 12.49
N PHE A 577 -2.69 10.70 12.38
CA PHE A 577 -3.62 10.93 11.29
C PHE A 577 -5.03 11.10 11.84
N TRP A 578 -5.68 12.18 11.45
CA TRP A 578 -7.08 12.46 11.76
C TRP A 578 -7.79 12.84 10.47
N ARG A 579 -8.86 12.14 10.11
CA ARG A 579 -9.76 12.50 9.00
C ARG A 579 -11.18 12.59 9.51
N ASP A 580 -11.90 13.62 9.11
CA ASP A 580 -13.26 13.89 9.56
C ASP A 580 -14.13 14.43 8.43
N LYS A 581 -15.24 13.72 8.20
CA LYS A 581 -16.30 14.05 7.25
C LYS A 581 -17.64 14.29 7.93
N LYS A 582 -17.68 14.28 9.26
CA LYS A 582 -18.92 14.29 10.05
C LYS A 582 -19.17 15.64 10.71
N THR A 583 -18.15 16.23 11.34
CA THR A 583 -18.33 17.40 12.22
C THR A 583 -18.89 18.60 11.48
N PHE A 584 -18.45 18.82 10.25
CA PHE A 584 -18.90 19.93 9.41
C PHE A 584 -19.57 19.39 8.16
N LYS A 585 -20.80 19.85 7.88
CA LYS A 585 -21.57 19.42 6.71
C LYS A 585 -20.83 19.79 5.42
N ASN A 586 -20.75 18.83 4.50
CA ASN A 586 -20.09 18.97 3.18
C ASN A 586 -18.62 19.39 3.24
N PHE A 587 -17.93 19.06 4.34
CA PHE A 587 -16.52 19.37 4.54
C PHE A 587 -15.76 18.11 4.94
N ASP A 588 -14.81 17.71 4.11
CA ASP A 588 -13.90 16.60 4.36
C ASP A 588 -12.50 17.19 4.57
N TYR A 589 -11.93 16.94 5.74
CA TYR A 589 -10.56 17.34 6.01
C TYR A 589 -9.79 16.23 6.67
N TRP A 590 -8.48 16.25 6.45
CA TRP A 590 -7.57 15.45 7.25
C TRP A 590 -6.31 16.21 7.62
N ILE A 591 -5.80 15.86 8.78
CA ILE A 591 -4.57 16.35 9.36
C ILE A 591 -3.63 15.15 9.49
N SER A 592 -2.40 15.32 9.01
CA SER A 592 -1.33 14.36 9.27
C SER A 592 -0.13 15.04 9.90
N TYR A 593 0.48 14.36 10.85
CA TYR A 593 1.72 14.80 11.47
C TYR A 593 2.68 13.62 11.58
N SER A 594 3.96 13.86 11.34
CA SER A 594 5.02 12.87 11.46
C SER A 594 6.22 13.49 12.16
N TYR A 595 6.68 12.80 13.20
CA TYR A 595 7.99 13.00 13.80
C TYR A 595 8.91 11.85 13.37
N LEU A 596 10.10 12.17 12.86
CA LEU A 596 11.12 11.23 12.40
C LEU A 596 12.47 11.61 12.99
N ASN A 597 13.09 10.70 13.75
CA ASN A 597 14.49 10.75 14.09
C ASN A 597 15.19 9.58 13.39
N THR A 598 16.14 9.87 12.50
CA THR A 598 16.83 8.86 11.71
C THR A 598 18.27 9.24 11.44
N GLU A 599 19.11 8.21 11.44
CA GLU A 599 20.54 8.31 11.35
C GLU A 599 21.06 7.03 10.67
N ARG A 600 21.99 7.17 9.73
CA ARG A 600 22.58 6.05 8.99
C ARG A 600 24.08 6.23 8.84
N ASN A 601 24.82 5.13 8.95
CA ASN A 601 26.17 4.99 8.44
C ASN A 601 26.10 4.11 7.19
N TYR A 602 26.08 4.73 6.01
CA TYR A 602 25.94 4.04 4.73
C TYR A 602 26.48 4.92 3.59
N LEU A 603 26.67 4.34 2.40
CA LEU A 603 27.38 4.98 1.28
C LEU A 603 28.75 5.52 1.72
N ASN A 604 29.08 6.76 1.35
CA ASN A 604 30.32 7.44 1.67
C ASN A 604 30.26 8.21 3.00
N TYR A 605 29.26 7.95 3.84
CA TYR A 605 29.12 8.69 5.10
C TYR A 605 30.30 8.37 6.03
N PRO A 606 31.06 9.40 6.48
CA PRO A 606 32.23 9.18 7.33
C PRO A 606 31.86 8.77 8.76
N GLN A 607 30.63 9.10 9.18
CA GLN A 607 30.05 8.75 10.47
C GLN A 607 28.55 8.50 10.31
N THR A 608 27.81 8.27 11.39
CA THR A 608 26.34 8.18 11.31
C THR A 608 25.77 9.58 11.09
N LEU A 609 24.98 9.78 10.04
CA LEU A 609 24.38 11.08 9.71
C LEU A 609 22.90 10.94 9.40
N GLN A 610 22.14 12.01 9.62
CA GLN A 610 20.76 12.10 9.17
C GLN A 610 20.74 12.23 7.64
N PRO A 611 20.06 11.36 6.87
CA PRO A 611 20.07 11.43 5.42
C PRO A 611 19.47 12.73 4.87
N GLY A 612 20.08 13.27 3.81
CA GLY A 612 19.75 14.58 3.24
C GLY A 612 18.33 14.71 2.66
N TYR A 613 17.58 13.62 2.52
CA TYR A 613 16.19 13.55 2.07
C TYR A 613 15.15 13.46 3.18
N THR A 614 15.56 13.64 4.43
CA THR A 614 14.70 13.47 5.60
C THR A 614 14.51 14.78 6.37
N THR A 615 13.34 14.96 6.95
CA THR A 615 13.04 16.06 7.87
C THR A 615 12.46 15.53 9.18
N PRO A 616 12.80 16.12 10.34
CA PRO A 616 12.28 15.67 11.62
C PRO A 616 10.77 15.84 11.78
N HIS A 617 10.19 16.95 11.33
CA HIS A 617 8.77 17.24 11.48
C HIS A 617 8.13 17.50 10.12
N THR A 618 7.05 16.79 9.83
CA THR A 618 6.18 17.02 8.68
C THR A 618 4.73 17.16 9.15
N PHE A 619 4.04 18.20 8.68
CA PHE A 619 2.63 18.45 8.93
C PHE A 619 1.91 18.65 7.61
N ASN A 620 0.75 18.02 7.44
CA ASN A 620 -0.15 18.29 6.32
C ASN A 620 -1.56 18.57 6.83
N LEU A 621 -2.22 19.54 6.21
CA LEU A 621 -3.64 19.81 6.34
C LEU A 621 -4.25 19.78 4.93
N VAL A 622 -5.17 18.85 4.69
CA VAL A 622 -5.94 18.81 3.45
C VAL A 622 -7.40 19.07 3.78
N THR A 623 -8.03 19.97 3.03
CA THR A 623 -9.42 20.34 3.19
C THR A 623 -10.13 20.31 1.85
N LYS A 624 -11.39 19.89 1.87
CA LYS A 624 -12.25 19.79 0.70
C LYS A 624 -13.64 20.22 1.08
N LYS A 625 -14.21 21.10 0.27
CA LYS A 625 -15.57 21.58 0.47
C LYS A 625 -16.29 21.66 -0.87
N PHE A 626 -17.40 20.94 -0.99
CA PHE A 626 -18.31 21.16 -2.09
C PHE A 626 -19.46 22.06 -1.73
N ILE A 627 -19.71 23.03 -2.60
CA ILE A 627 -20.84 23.93 -2.52
C ILE A 627 -21.80 23.55 -3.65
N THR A 628 -22.81 22.73 -3.32
CA THR A 628 -23.77 22.19 -4.29
C THR A 628 -24.51 23.26 -5.08
N SER A 629 -24.83 24.41 -4.46
CA SER A 629 -25.48 25.54 -5.13
C SER A 629 -24.60 26.17 -6.23
N LEU A 630 -23.28 26.16 -6.04
CA LEU A 630 -22.31 26.63 -7.05
C LEU A 630 -21.91 25.52 -8.03
N LYS A 631 -22.19 24.26 -7.68
CA LYS A 631 -21.68 23.06 -8.37
C LYS A 631 -20.14 23.08 -8.43
N THR A 632 -19.52 23.63 -7.39
CA THR A 632 -18.06 23.86 -7.33
C THR A 632 -17.45 23.32 -6.04
N GLY A 633 -16.40 22.52 -6.20
CA GLY A 633 -15.57 21.98 -5.12
C GLY A 633 -14.30 22.79 -4.96
N PHE A 634 -14.00 23.17 -3.72
CA PHE A 634 -12.80 23.91 -3.34
C PHE A 634 -11.92 23.01 -2.47
N ASN A 635 -10.66 22.85 -2.86
CA ASN A 635 -9.71 22.00 -2.15
C ASN A 635 -8.43 22.77 -1.83
N PHE A 636 -7.97 22.65 -0.59
CA PHE A 636 -6.70 23.22 -0.14
C PHE A 636 -5.85 22.14 0.50
N THR A 637 -4.55 22.18 0.22
CA THR A 637 -3.55 21.32 0.83
C THR A 637 -2.40 22.18 1.32
N TYR A 638 -2.21 22.29 2.63
CA TYR A 638 -1.03 22.91 3.20
C TYR A 638 -0.07 21.85 3.72
N THR A 639 1.20 21.94 3.30
CA THR A 639 2.28 21.07 3.75
C THR A 639 3.39 21.92 4.35
N PHE A 640 3.76 21.60 5.58
CA PHE A 640 4.89 22.14 6.29
C PHE A 640 5.90 21.03 6.60
N ALA A 641 7.18 21.31 6.42
CA ALA A 641 8.25 20.42 6.84
C ALA A 641 9.45 21.22 7.35
N THR A 642 10.09 20.77 8.43
CA THR A 642 11.33 21.40 8.91
C THR A 642 12.46 21.28 7.89
N GLY A 643 13.53 22.08 8.06
CA GLY A 643 14.70 22.02 7.19
C GLY A 643 15.33 20.63 7.11
N ARG A 644 15.76 20.23 5.90
CA ARG A 644 16.50 19.00 5.63
C ARG A 644 17.99 19.23 5.88
N PRO A 645 18.74 18.25 6.41
CA PRO A 645 20.18 18.39 6.53
C PRO A 645 20.85 18.35 5.15
N TYR A 646 21.99 19.00 5.01
CA TYR A 646 22.88 18.87 3.86
C TYR A 646 24.32 18.73 4.35
N TYR A 647 25.16 18.09 3.55
CA TYR A 647 26.57 17.87 3.87
C TYR A 647 27.43 18.00 2.60
N ASN A 648 28.61 18.58 2.75
CA ASN A 648 29.70 18.45 1.79
C ASN A 648 30.68 17.38 2.31
N ILE A 649 30.60 16.19 1.73
CA ILE A 649 31.45 15.06 2.11
C ILE A 649 32.64 15.02 1.14
N GLN A 650 33.83 15.39 1.61
CA GLN A 650 35.04 15.46 0.80
C GLN A 650 36.03 14.37 1.16
N SER A 651 36.73 13.85 0.15
CA SER A 651 37.87 12.95 0.36
C SER A 651 39.13 13.77 0.63
N VAL A 652 39.78 13.50 1.75
CA VAL A 652 41.09 14.06 2.12
C VAL A 652 42.14 12.94 2.20
N ASN A 653 43.41 13.29 1.96
CA ASN A 653 44.58 12.41 2.02
C ASN A 653 44.63 11.27 0.98
N THR A 654 45.74 10.54 0.99
CA THR A 654 45.94 9.28 0.25
C THR A 654 46.48 8.23 1.24
N PRO A 655 45.76 7.13 1.54
CA PRO A 655 44.47 6.71 0.98
C PRO A 655 43.31 7.65 1.36
N PRO A 656 42.25 7.71 0.53
CA PRO A 656 41.14 8.65 0.71
C PRO A 656 40.39 8.38 2.02
N LYS A 657 40.32 9.40 2.87
CA LYS A 657 39.45 9.45 4.05
C LYS A 657 38.39 10.51 3.82
N TYR A 658 37.12 10.16 3.96
CA TYR A 658 36.05 11.16 3.83
C TYR A 658 35.85 11.93 5.14
N VAL A 659 35.63 13.24 5.02
CA VAL A 659 35.36 14.17 6.12
C VAL A 659 34.20 15.10 5.74
N LEU A 660 33.58 15.71 6.75
CA LEU A 660 32.57 16.75 6.55
C LEU A 660 33.27 18.10 6.41
N ALA A 661 33.21 18.68 5.21
CA ALA A 661 33.78 20.00 4.91
C ALA A 661 32.76 21.13 5.12
N ASP A 662 31.47 20.84 5.00
CA ASP A 662 30.36 21.77 5.28
C ASP A 662 29.13 20.96 5.72
N GLU A 663 28.31 21.53 6.60
CA GLU A 663 27.03 20.95 7.00
C GLU A 663 26.04 22.02 7.46
N GLY A 664 24.74 21.72 7.35
CA GLY A 664 23.71 22.63 7.82
C GLY A 664 22.31 22.12 7.52
N LYS A 665 21.32 23.01 7.63
CA LYS A 665 19.91 22.70 7.32
C LYS A 665 19.36 23.68 6.29
N THR A 666 18.53 23.18 5.38
CA THR A 666 17.77 24.02 4.45
C THR A 666 16.75 24.87 5.21
N PRO A 667 16.22 25.95 4.61
CA PRO A 667 14.99 26.58 5.08
C PRO A 667 13.84 25.56 5.19
N ALA A 668 12.85 25.89 6.03
CA ALA A 668 11.64 25.09 6.15
C ALA A 668 10.86 25.04 4.83
N TYR A 669 10.27 23.90 4.55
CA TYR A 669 9.41 23.68 3.39
C TYR A 669 7.98 24.15 3.70
N HIS A 670 7.41 24.95 2.80
CA HIS A 670 6.04 25.47 2.93
C HIS A 670 5.34 25.47 1.58
N ASN A 671 4.35 24.61 1.39
CA ASN A 671 3.59 24.52 0.14
C ASN A 671 2.08 24.61 0.43
N LEU A 672 1.39 25.51 -0.29
CA LEU A 672 -0.07 25.58 -0.30
C LEU A 672 -0.57 25.21 -1.70
N GLY A 673 -1.11 24.03 -1.87
CA GLY A 673 -1.84 23.63 -3.06
C GLY A 673 -3.30 24.07 -2.99
N PHE A 674 -3.83 24.58 -4.10
CA PHE A 674 -5.24 24.90 -4.27
C PHE A 674 -5.79 24.23 -5.51
N SER A 675 -7.00 23.70 -5.46
CA SER A 675 -7.74 23.31 -6.66
C SER A 675 -9.23 23.60 -6.56
N LEU A 676 -9.82 23.91 -7.71
CA LEU A 676 -11.23 24.17 -7.91
C LEU A 676 -11.76 23.21 -8.97
N ASN A 677 -12.85 22.51 -8.68
CA ASN A 677 -13.54 21.62 -9.61
C ASN A 677 -14.96 22.11 -9.86
N TYR A 678 -15.33 22.46 -11.09
CA TYR A 678 -16.68 22.92 -11.44
C TYR A 678 -17.41 21.90 -12.33
N LEU A 679 -18.60 21.51 -11.89
CA LEU A 679 -19.41 20.43 -12.48
C LEU A 679 -20.73 21.01 -13.06
N PRO A 680 -20.70 21.67 -14.23
CA PRO A 680 -21.86 22.39 -14.77
C PRO A 680 -23.09 21.51 -15.03
N ASN A 681 -22.87 20.22 -15.29
CA ASN A 681 -23.92 19.23 -15.58
C ASN A 681 -24.52 18.60 -14.31
N LEU A 682 -24.01 18.91 -13.12
CA LEU A 682 -24.55 18.35 -11.88
C LEU A 682 -26.05 18.65 -11.75
N GLY A 683 -26.83 17.60 -11.48
CA GLY A 683 -28.27 17.69 -11.24
C GLY A 683 -29.11 17.94 -12.50
N LYS A 684 -28.53 17.84 -13.71
CA LYS A 684 -29.29 17.89 -14.97
C LYS A 684 -29.76 16.47 -15.34
N PRO A 685 -31.06 16.15 -15.26
CA PRO A 685 -31.54 14.85 -15.69
C PRO A 685 -31.24 14.66 -17.19
N HIS A 686 -30.74 13.48 -17.56
CA HIS A 686 -30.42 13.09 -18.95
C HIS A 686 -29.25 13.83 -19.63
N ALA A 687 -28.31 14.42 -18.87
CA ALA A 687 -27.10 14.96 -19.46
C ALA A 687 -26.35 13.88 -20.27
N LYS A 688 -26.20 14.08 -21.60
CA LYS A 688 -25.48 13.15 -22.49
C LYS A 688 -23.97 13.14 -22.26
N THR A 689 -23.45 14.18 -21.61
CA THR A 689 -22.04 14.40 -21.31
C THR A 689 -21.89 14.88 -19.87
N TYR A 690 -20.97 14.28 -19.13
CA TYR A 690 -20.51 14.76 -17.84
C TYR A 690 -19.22 15.57 -18.04
N VAL A 691 -19.23 16.83 -17.60
CA VAL A 691 -18.13 17.79 -17.79
C VAL A 691 -17.59 18.20 -16.43
N VAL A 692 -16.27 18.19 -16.29
CA VAL A 692 -15.56 18.70 -15.11
C VAL A 692 -14.51 19.70 -15.57
N TRP A 693 -14.64 20.94 -15.11
CA TRP A 693 -13.58 21.94 -15.22
C TRP A 693 -12.72 21.89 -13.97
N VAL A 694 -11.40 21.88 -14.15
CA VAL A 694 -10.43 21.87 -13.06
C VAL A 694 -9.48 23.04 -13.22
N VAL A 695 -9.32 23.82 -12.16
CA VAL A 695 -8.25 24.82 -12.03
C VAL A 695 -7.42 24.44 -10.82
N SER A 696 -6.10 24.41 -10.94
CA SER A 696 -5.20 24.05 -9.84
C SER A 696 -3.97 24.94 -9.83
N VAL A 697 -3.52 25.29 -8.63
CA VAL A 697 -2.28 26.01 -8.37
C VAL A 697 -1.48 25.23 -7.34
N THR A 698 -0.27 24.82 -7.70
CA THR A 698 0.70 24.25 -6.76
C THR A 698 1.56 25.37 -6.20
N ASN A 699 1.78 25.36 -4.88
CA ASN A 699 2.56 26.38 -4.16
C ASN A 699 2.03 27.81 -4.33
N LEU A 700 0.73 28.00 -4.08
CA LEU A 700 0.02 29.27 -4.12
C LEU A 700 0.71 30.41 -3.34
N LEU A 701 1.47 30.10 -2.29
CA LEU A 701 2.24 31.09 -1.51
C LEU A 701 3.52 31.57 -2.21
N ASN A 702 3.91 30.97 -3.34
CA ASN A 702 5.11 31.29 -4.10
C ASN A 702 6.42 31.13 -3.32
N ASN A 703 6.44 30.22 -2.35
CA ASN A 703 7.63 29.96 -1.53
C ASN A 703 8.73 29.30 -2.35
N THR A 704 9.99 29.65 -2.08
CA THR A 704 11.13 28.99 -2.71
C THR A 704 11.47 27.73 -1.90
N GLN A 705 11.21 26.56 -2.48
CA GLN A 705 11.58 25.30 -1.84
C GLN A 705 13.06 25.00 -2.12
N THR A 706 13.84 24.74 -1.07
CA THR A 706 15.23 24.31 -1.18
C THR A 706 15.33 22.87 -0.69
N PHE A 707 15.70 21.95 -1.57
CA PHE A 707 15.79 20.53 -1.24
C PHE A 707 17.16 20.10 -0.73
N GLY A 708 18.19 20.89 -1.00
CA GLY A 708 19.58 20.62 -0.61
C GLY A 708 20.54 21.54 -1.33
N TYR A 709 21.82 21.19 -1.31
CA TYR A 709 22.89 21.92 -2.01
C TYR A 709 23.82 20.95 -2.72
N ASN A 710 24.19 21.29 -3.95
CA ASN A 710 25.30 20.67 -4.66
C ASN A 710 26.58 21.45 -4.35
N TYR A 711 27.71 20.75 -4.34
CA TYR A 711 29.03 21.33 -4.13
C TYR A 711 29.92 21.05 -5.34
N SER A 712 30.81 21.99 -5.65
CA SER A 712 31.91 21.72 -6.59
C SER A 712 32.83 20.64 -6.02
N ALA A 713 33.58 19.97 -6.89
CA ALA A 713 34.57 18.95 -6.52
C ALA A 713 35.60 19.48 -5.51
N ASN A 714 35.98 20.76 -5.60
CA ASN A 714 36.85 21.42 -4.62
C ASN A 714 36.10 21.98 -3.38
N GLY A 715 34.77 21.97 -3.38
CA GLY A 715 33.91 22.47 -2.28
C GLY A 715 33.77 23.99 -2.18
N MET A 716 34.40 24.75 -3.07
CA MET A 716 34.37 26.22 -3.05
C MET A 716 33.02 26.81 -3.48
N ASN A 717 32.30 26.11 -4.38
CA ASN A 717 31.01 26.54 -4.88
C ASN A 717 29.90 25.69 -4.25
N LYS A 718 28.82 26.36 -3.84
CA LYS A 718 27.63 25.76 -3.23
C LYS A 718 26.38 26.27 -3.93
N VAL A 719 25.62 25.38 -4.56
CA VAL A 719 24.43 25.74 -5.35
C VAL A 719 23.19 25.05 -4.78
N ALA A 720 22.17 25.85 -4.45
CA ALA A 720 20.92 25.34 -3.93
C ALA A 720 20.13 24.55 -4.99
N ILE A 721 19.50 23.45 -4.57
CA ILE A 721 18.62 22.64 -5.40
C ILE A 721 17.19 23.13 -5.23
N HIS A 722 16.60 23.64 -6.32
CA HIS A 722 15.26 24.22 -6.36
C HIS A 722 14.34 23.46 -7.32
N PRO A 723 13.01 23.52 -7.12
CA PRO A 723 12.07 23.03 -8.12
C PRO A 723 12.18 23.87 -9.41
N PRO A 724 11.84 23.30 -10.59
CA PRO A 724 12.01 24.02 -11.85
C PRO A 724 11.20 25.32 -11.98
N ILE A 725 10.07 25.35 -11.27
CA ILE A 725 9.24 26.53 -11.10
C ILE A 725 8.74 26.59 -9.66
N LYS A 726 8.56 27.80 -9.14
CA LYS A 726 7.99 28.01 -7.81
C LYS A 726 6.51 27.65 -7.80
N GLN A 727 5.74 28.10 -8.79
CA GLN A 727 4.30 27.92 -8.90
C GLN A 727 3.92 27.20 -10.17
N PHE A 728 3.07 26.17 -10.06
CA PHE A 728 2.54 25.47 -11.22
C PHE A 728 1.04 25.72 -11.34
N PHE A 729 0.61 26.20 -12.50
CA PHE A 729 -0.78 26.51 -12.83
C PHE A 729 -1.31 25.50 -13.83
N PHE A 730 -2.50 24.98 -13.56
CA PHE A 730 -3.16 23.99 -14.39
C PHE A 730 -4.62 24.38 -14.62
N ILE A 731 -5.06 24.29 -15.87
CA ILE A 731 -6.48 24.37 -16.22
C ILE A 731 -6.81 23.20 -17.15
N GLY A 732 -7.95 22.55 -16.92
CA GLY A 732 -8.37 21.42 -17.73
C GLY A 732 -9.88 21.23 -17.76
N CYS A 733 -10.35 20.66 -18.86
CA CYS A 733 -11.72 20.20 -19.07
C CYS A 733 -11.69 18.69 -19.31
N PHE A 734 -12.42 17.97 -18.48
CA PHE A 734 -12.59 16.52 -18.57
C PHE A 734 -14.02 16.21 -18.99
N LEU A 735 -14.15 15.42 -20.04
CA LEU A 735 -15.42 15.07 -20.68
C LEU A 735 -15.60 13.56 -20.57
N SER A 736 -16.76 13.12 -20.11
CA SER A 736 -17.16 11.71 -20.07
C SER A 736 -18.53 11.53 -20.72
N TRP A 737 -18.65 10.54 -21.60
CA TRP A 737 -19.90 10.16 -22.27
C TRP A 737 -20.28 8.74 -21.89
N GLY A 738 -21.58 8.49 -21.72
CA GLY A 738 -22.12 7.17 -21.34
C GLY A 738 -22.19 6.91 -19.83
N VAL A 739 -21.65 7.80 -19.01
CA VAL A 739 -21.66 7.73 -17.55
C VAL A 739 -22.14 9.06 -16.96
N ASP A 740 -23.00 8.99 -15.95
CA ASP A 740 -23.37 10.12 -15.10
C ASP A 740 -22.73 9.91 -13.72
N ARG A 741 -21.81 10.80 -13.35
CA ARG A 741 -21.09 10.78 -12.06
C ARG A 741 -21.62 11.83 -11.07
N SER A 742 -22.82 12.34 -11.29
CA SER A 742 -23.42 13.35 -10.41
C SER A 742 -23.61 12.82 -8.98
N GLN A 743 -24.01 11.57 -8.84
CA GLN A 743 -24.19 10.96 -7.52
C GLN A 743 -22.85 10.71 -6.81
N ASP A 744 -21.80 10.36 -7.54
CA ASP A 744 -20.45 10.22 -6.99
C ASP A 744 -19.93 11.56 -6.47
N ALA A 745 -20.18 12.65 -7.21
CA ALA A 745 -19.87 13.98 -6.72
C ALA A 745 -20.66 14.28 -5.43
N ILE A 746 -21.98 14.19 -5.46
CA ILE A 746 -22.83 14.49 -4.30
C ILE A 746 -22.44 13.67 -3.06
N ASN A 747 -22.27 12.36 -3.21
CA ASN A 747 -21.97 11.45 -2.09
C ASN A 747 -20.57 11.66 -1.49
N ASN A 748 -19.63 12.17 -2.27
CA ASN A 748 -18.27 12.40 -1.80
C ASN A 748 -18.03 13.85 -1.32
N ASN A 749 -19.08 14.66 -1.17
CA ASN A 749 -18.96 16.11 -0.93
C ASN A 749 -18.03 16.76 -1.97
N LEU A 750 -18.33 16.35 -3.20
CA LEU A 750 -17.90 16.63 -4.57
C LEU A 750 -18.06 17.96 -5.27
#